data_AF-A0A507AZB9-F1
#
_entry.id   AF-A0A507AZB9-F1
#
_cell.length_a   1.000
_cell.length_b   1.000
_cell.length_c   1.000
_cell.angle_alpha   90.00
_cell.angle_beta   90.00
_cell.angle_gamma   90.00
#
_symmetry.space_group_name_H-M   'P 1'
#
loop_
_entity.id
_entity.type
_entity.pdbx_description
1 polymer ?
#
loop_
_entity_poly.entity_id
_entity_poly.type
_entity_poly.pdbx_seq_one_letter_code
_entity_poly.pdbx_strand_id
1 'polypeptide(L)'
;MSSVSDETAKAERSGFKTSNLSMALEFLPKVPMVSYTALVHTLRLTKQSKYWDLRTALTVSVVRSFMTPSKPLSISATQKLLNKDPGIKGRIWVSKYASPAPPETGVREALLRAIEGLQVPSSTKVDVRLPDLVAVEAEWTGYREYATPKSVLPAISEKEKYMEMMKECKKPTTVLYFHGGAYYLMSPATHRPTTKKIAKLTGGRCYSVGYRLAPQHPFPAALMDALVAYLTLLYPPTGAFHEAVKPEHIVFAGDSAGGNLSLALLQTLLELRRQNLKIAWFGEEREVPLPAAVAVNSPWMDMTHTSPSCSANADYDYLPALAHENRATPPACDAWPAVPPRKTLYVDDSMVLHPLVTLLMAQSWEGSPPVWMCGGWELLADEGKYVAGKMRDQGVTAVYEEYEAMPHCFALLFSHLAESRRCFESWTGFVKQAVEDPAGIKSRATTVKAVTLEEVDMGPGGLVPYTEEEMKERLYKWCEENTSSEAVAKLFARPFLWLRRGVCVGEKRERKGRAQNPSTSTNPKKKEKMNRHRAAVSKIAASVRAFYERGEPYRVYKGSSNTTRRLAAGPGTGVDIRALDNVLSVDAARRTALVEPNVPMDRLVEATLPHGLVPPVVMEFPGITAGGGFAGTGGESSSFRHGYFDETVRRVEMVLADGEVVEAENPARAGSDSAHAELFRGAGGAVGTLGLTTLLELELVEAKKYVRTTYRRTRSVAEAIEAVKTEVGRAGNDYVDGILFSRDHGAVITGQLTDDKPDGVAPQTFSGAWDPWYYMHVQSRTAGGGGGSDTNDTVTEYIPLAEYLFRYDRGGFWVGRAAFRYFQPWVPFTRLTRWFLDDFLHTRMLYRALHASGEGRMIVQDLALPFATAERFVDYTARELGIWPLWLCPLRRRDTGPTFHPVTRRDTADPCDETQMLNIGVWGEGPRRQAESVAKNRALEAELRELGGMKWLYARTYYDEAEFWDVYGGRAWYDELRAKYRATTLPTVYDKVKVKEEKDLGLWDRLKLRRPIGGLYGIYKGIQSKDYMLHRNATWKWKGEQEPKA
;
A
#
# COMPACT_ATOMS: atom_id res chain seq x y z
N MET A 1 -12.87 -46.99 -39.53
CA MET A 1 -11.70 -46.48 -40.24
C MET A 1 -11.98 -45.01 -40.59
N SER A 2 -11.12 -44.01 -40.42
CA SER A 2 -9.94 -43.83 -39.54
C SER A 2 -9.32 -42.46 -39.86
N SER A 3 -9.81 -41.38 -39.25
CA SER A 3 -9.30 -40.01 -39.49
C SER A 3 -9.76 -38.94 -38.46
N VAL A 4 -10.95 -39.07 -37.87
CA VAL A 4 -11.61 -37.99 -37.08
C VAL A 4 -11.17 -37.94 -35.60
N SER A 5 -10.23 -38.79 -35.16
CA SER A 5 -9.93 -39.02 -33.73
C SER A 5 -8.82 -38.14 -33.12
N ASP A 6 -8.25 -37.17 -33.85
CA ASP A 6 -7.00 -36.48 -33.44
C ASP A 6 -7.11 -34.94 -33.32
N GLU A 7 -8.27 -34.35 -33.62
CA GLU A 7 -8.54 -32.91 -33.38
C GLU A 7 -9.25 -32.65 -32.05
N THR A 8 -10.22 -33.49 -31.67
CA THR A 8 -10.93 -33.40 -30.38
C THR A 8 -9.96 -33.53 -29.19
N ALA A 9 -8.97 -34.43 -29.29
CA ALA A 9 -7.91 -34.61 -28.28
C ALA A 9 -6.97 -33.39 -28.12
N LYS A 10 -6.93 -32.45 -29.09
CA LYS A 10 -6.18 -31.20 -28.99
C LYS A 10 -7.01 -30.07 -28.38
N ALA A 11 -8.31 -30.02 -28.64
CA ALA A 11 -9.20 -28.98 -28.12
C ALA A 11 -9.21 -28.94 -26.57
N GLU A 12 -9.35 -30.10 -25.92
CA GLU A 12 -9.41 -30.20 -24.45
C GLU A 12 -8.10 -29.81 -23.74
N ARG A 13 -6.95 -29.84 -24.44
CA ARG A 13 -5.64 -29.51 -23.87
C ARG A 13 -5.29 -28.02 -23.85
N SER A 14 -6.13 -27.15 -24.44
CA SER A 14 -5.95 -25.69 -24.39
C SER A 14 -6.53 -25.03 -23.13
N GLY A 15 -7.22 -25.80 -22.26
CA GLY A 15 -8.12 -25.33 -21.21
C GLY A 15 -7.56 -24.57 -20.00
N PHE A 16 -6.32 -24.04 -20.00
CA PHE A 16 -5.90 -23.08 -18.96
C PHE A 16 -4.69 -22.20 -19.35
N LYS A 17 -4.93 -20.95 -19.79
CA LYS A 17 -3.94 -19.85 -19.79
C LYS A 17 -4.55 -18.46 -20.11
N THR A 18 -5.51 -17.99 -19.30
CA THR A 18 -5.62 -16.54 -19.07
C THR A 18 -4.36 -16.10 -18.34
N SER A 19 -3.34 -15.72 -19.10
CA SER A 19 -2.02 -15.45 -18.56
C SER A 19 -2.04 -14.25 -17.62
N ASN A 20 -1.10 -14.19 -16.67
CA ASN A 20 -0.87 -12.97 -15.89
C ASN A 20 -0.56 -11.76 -16.80
N LEU A 21 -0.14 -12.00 -18.05
CA LEU A 21 0.06 -10.99 -19.07
C LEU A 21 -1.26 -10.33 -19.53
N SER A 22 -2.35 -11.07 -19.71
CA SER A 22 -3.61 -10.46 -20.21
C SER A 22 -4.24 -9.55 -19.16
N MET A 23 -4.33 -9.99 -17.90
CA MET A 23 -4.75 -9.11 -16.80
C MET A 23 -3.80 -7.92 -16.60
N ALA A 24 -2.48 -8.09 -16.77
CA ALA A 24 -1.54 -6.98 -16.69
C ALA A 24 -1.69 -5.97 -17.85
N LEU A 25 -2.01 -6.44 -19.06
CA LEU A 25 -2.29 -5.60 -20.23
C LEU A 25 -3.61 -4.82 -20.08
N GLU A 26 -4.66 -5.44 -19.55
CA GLU A 26 -5.93 -4.75 -19.21
C GLU A 26 -5.80 -3.78 -18.03
N PHE A 27 -4.88 -4.05 -17.11
CA PHE A 27 -4.57 -3.16 -15.99
C PHE A 27 -3.69 -1.96 -16.39
N LEU A 28 -2.87 -2.08 -17.45
CA LEU A 28 -1.93 -1.04 -17.88
C LEU A 28 -2.58 0.34 -18.11
N PRO A 29 -3.71 0.46 -18.86
CA PRO A 29 -4.41 1.73 -19.06
C PRO A 29 -4.99 2.32 -17.76
N LYS A 30 -5.19 1.48 -16.72
CA LYS A 30 -5.74 1.89 -15.43
C LYS A 30 -4.65 2.40 -14.47
N VAL A 31 -3.36 2.17 -14.76
CA VAL A 31 -2.23 2.60 -13.90
C VAL A 31 -2.21 4.11 -13.61
N PRO A 32 -2.52 5.04 -14.54
CA PRO A 32 -2.59 6.48 -14.23
C PRO A 32 -3.69 6.80 -13.21
N MET A 33 -4.88 6.21 -13.37
CA MET A 33 -5.99 6.36 -12.42
C MET A 33 -5.63 5.75 -11.05
N VAL A 34 -5.11 4.53 -11.03
CA VAL A 34 -4.71 3.83 -9.79
C VAL A 34 -3.60 4.61 -9.06
N SER A 35 -2.67 5.22 -9.80
CA SER A 35 -1.63 6.08 -9.24
C SER A 35 -2.18 7.41 -8.73
N TYR A 36 -3.15 8.01 -9.44
CA TYR A 36 -3.87 9.21 -9.00
C TYR A 36 -4.66 8.94 -7.72
N THR A 37 -5.50 7.88 -7.68
CA THR A 37 -6.22 7.43 -6.48
C THR A 37 -5.24 7.17 -5.33
N ALA A 38 -4.12 6.50 -5.58
CA ALA A 38 -3.11 6.26 -4.55
C ALA A 38 -2.51 7.57 -4.00
N LEU A 39 -2.21 8.52 -4.89
CA LEU A 39 -1.68 9.84 -4.53
C LEU A 39 -2.69 10.64 -3.71
N VAL A 40 -3.91 10.88 -4.23
CA VAL A 40 -4.91 11.71 -3.53
C VAL A 40 -5.37 11.07 -2.22
N HIS A 41 -5.45 9.74 -2.13
CA HIS A 41 -5.77 9.06 -0.89
C HIS A 41 -4.61 9.14 0.13
N THR A 42 -3.37 8.91 -0.29
CA THR A 42 -2.19 8.98 0.61
C THR A 42 -1.88 10.41 1.07
N LEU A 43 -2.26 11.41 0.28
CA LEU A 43 -2.24 12.83 0.63
C LEU A 43 -3.49 13.29 1.41
N ARG A 44 -4.45 12.39 1.69
CA ARG A 44 -5.74 12.67 2.37
C ARG A 44 -6.61 13.75 1.71
N LEU A 45 -6.51 13.89 0.39
CA LEU A 45 -7.25 14.88 -0.41
C LEU A 45 -8.70 14.46 -0.75
N THR A 46 -9.18 13.32 -0.21
CA THR A 46 -10.53 12.79 -0.48
C THR A 46 -11.26 12.48 0.82
N LYS A 47 -12.59 12.66 0.88
CA LYS A 47 -13.41 12.46 2.10
C LYS A 47 -13.22 11.06 2.69
N GLN A 48 -13.15 10.07 1.81
CA GLN A 48 -13.03 8.64 2.07
C GLN A 48 -11.71 8.27 2.77
N SER A 49 -10.65 9.07 2.62
CA SER A 49 -9.32 8.83 3.23
C SER A 49 -9.28 8.93 4.77
N LYS A 50 -10.39 9.34 5.40
CA LYS A 50 -10.59 9.27 6.85
C LYS A 50 -11.04 7.90 7.33
N TYR A 51 -11.75 7.15 6.49
CA TYR A 51 -12.50 5.93 6.85
C TYR A 51 -11.90 4.67 6.23
N TRP A 52 -11.34 4.79 5.02
CA TRP A 52 -10.78 3.66 4.27
C TRP A 52 -9.27 3.59 4.41
N ASP A 53 -8.74 2.37 4.36
CA ASP A 53 -7.33 2.15 4.07
C ASP A 53 -7.06 2.30 2.55
N LEU A 54 -5.78 2.42 2.20
CA LEU A 54 -5.35 2.58 0.81
C LEU A 54 -5.75 1.37 -0.05
N ARG A 55 -5.82 0.15 0.51
CA ARG A 55 -6.25 -1.04 -0.24
C ARG A 55 -7.72 -0.95 -0.62
N THR A 56 -8.57 -0.53 0.31
CA THR A 56 -10.01 -0.35 0.10
C THR A 56 -10.26 0.72 -0.95
N ALA A 57 -9.65 1.91 -0.82
CA ALA A 57 -9.79 2.99 -1.79
C ALA A 57 -9.34 2.62 -3.21
N LEU A 58 -8.20 1.92 -3.35
CA LEU A 58 -7.74 1.44 -4.65
C LEU A 58 -8.65 0.36 -5.22
N THR A 59 -9.17 -0.53 -4.38
CA THR A 59 -10.08 -1.62 -4.81
C THR A 59 -11.42 -1.05 -5.26
N VAL A 60 -12.03 -0.10 -4.53
CA VAL A 60 -13.23 0.64 -4.95
C VAL A 60 -13.00 1.31 -6.29
N SER A 61 -11.88 2.02 -6.46
CA SER A 61 -11.56 2.73 -7.71
C SER A 61 -11.34 1.78 -8.90
N VAL A 62 -10.69 0.63 -8.69
CA VAL A 62 -10.55 -0.42 -9.70
C VAL A 62 -11.90 -1.05 -10.06
N VAL A 63 -12.74 -1.41 -9.09
CA VAL A 63 -14.07 -1.99 -9.34
C VAL A 63 -14.97 -0.99 -10.07
N ARG A 64 -15.01 0.29 -9.64
CA ARG A 64 -15.74 1.37 -10.31
C ARG A 64 -15.33 1.47 -11.79
N SER A 65 -14.03 1.34 -12.10
CA SER A 65 -13.52 1.32 -13.49
C SER A 65 -13.83 0.06 -14.33
N PHE A 66 -14.44 -0.96 -13.73
CA PHE A 66 -15.04 -2.09 -14.46
C PHE A 66 -16.57 -1.98 -14.52
N MET A 67 -17.20 -1.27 -13.57
CA MET A 67 -18.63 -0.95 -13.60
C MET A 67 -18.98 0.19 -14.59
N THR A 68 -18.06 1.11 -14.86
CA THR A 68 -18.21 2.21 -15.85
C THR A 68 -17.15 2.15 -16.97
N PRO A 69 -17.15 1.10 -17.82
CA PRO A 69 -16.22 1.00 -18.94
C PRO A 69 -16.54 2.05 -20.03
N SER A 70 -15.52 2.69 -20.59
CA SER A 70 -15.68 3.69 -21.67
C SER A 70 -16.17 3.11 -23.01
N LYS A 71 -16.20 1.78 -23.12
CA LYS A 71 -16.90 1.01 -24.16
C LYS A 71 -17.61 -0.16 -23.47
N PRO A 72 -18.95 -0.11 -23.26
CA PRO A 72 -19.66 -1.22 -22.64
C PRO A 72 -19.63 -2.48 -23.50
N LEU A 73 -19.57 -3.63 -22.84
CA LEU A 73 -19.83 -4.94 -23.47
C LEU A 73 -21.34 -5.14 -23.65
N SER A 74 -21.73 -6.03 -24.56
CA SER A 74 -23.12 -6.47 -24.65
C SER A 74 -23.53 -7.30 -23.42
N ILE A 75 -24.83 -7.43 -23.16
CA ILE A 75 -25.34 -8.14 -21.97
C ILE A 75 -24.87 -9.60 -21.97
N SER A 76 -25.02 -10.32 -23.08
CA SER A 76 -24.56 -11.72 -23.20
C SER A 76 -23.05 -11.87 -23.01
N ALA A 77 -22.24 -10.92 -23.47
CA ALA A 77 -20.78 -10.93 -23.26
C ALA A 77 -20.42 -10.67 -21.78
N THR A 78 -21.18 -9.81 -21.10
CA THR A 78 -21.00 -9.47 -19.69
C THR A 78 -21.37 -10.65 -18.78
N GLN A 79 -22.50 -11.32 -19.06
CA GLN A 79 -22.89 -12.58 -18.42
C GLN A 79 -21.84 -13.67 -18.59
N LYS A 80 -21.36 -13.89 -19.83
CA LYS A 80 -20.32 -14.90 -20.14
C LYS A 80 -18.99 -14.64 -19.41
N LEU A 81 -18.69 -13.38 -19.08
CA LEU A 81 -17.51 -13.01 -18.29
C LEU A 81 -17.73 -13.22 -16.78
N LEU A 82 -18.83 -12.73 -16.23
CA LEU A 82 -19.04 -12.62 -14.77
C LEU A 82 -19.71 -13.85 -14.13
N ASN A 83 -20.35 -14.71 -14.91
CA ASN A 83 -21.04 -15.91 -14.40
C ASN A 83 -20.13 -17.15 -14.40
N LYS A 84 -18.86 -17.00 -14.84
CA LYS A 84 -17.90 -18.08 -15.02
C LYS A 84 -17.52 -18.75 -13.69
N ASP A 85 -17.75 -20.06 -13.59
CA ASP A 85 -17.38 -20.86 -12.42
C ASP A 85 -15.84 -20.80 -12.18
N PRO A 86 -15.37 -20.31 -11.01
CA PRO A 86 -13.94 -20.20 -10.70
C PRO A 86 -13.30 -21.54 -10.29
N GLY A 87 -14.07 -22.62 -10.24
CA GLY A 87 -13.70 -23.92 -9.69
C GLY A 87 -13.87 -24.00 -8.17
N ILE A 88 -13.78 -25.22 -7.63
CA ILE A 88 -14.00 -25.52 -6.21
C ILE A 88 -12.68 -25.96 -5.58
N LYS A 89 -12.17 -25.16 -4.62
CA LYS A 89 -10.90 -25.43 -3.90
C LYS A 89 -10.97 -24.96 -2.44
N GLY A 90 -10.30 -25.69 -1.55
CA GLY A 90 -10.09 -25.31 -0.15
C GLY A 90 -11.06 -25.96 0.84
N ARG A 91 -11.30 -25.26 1.96
CA ARG A 91 -12.18 -25.68 3.07
C ARG A 91 -13.66 -25.46 2.76
N ILE A 92 -14.16 -26.13 1.73
CA ILE A 92 -15.55 -26.07 1.27
C ILE A 92 -16.01 -27.45 0.80
N TRP A 93 -17.24 -27.80 1.15
CA TRP A 93 -18.03 -28.81 0.46
C TRP A 93 -18.97 -28.10 -0.51
N VAL A 94 -19.07 -28.60 -1.74
CA VAL A 94 -20.06 -28.19 -2.72
C VAL A 94 -20.68 -29.45 -3.31
N SER A 95 -22.01 -29.51 -3.36
CA SER A 95 -22.78 -30.52 -4.08
C SER A 95 -23.77 -29.79 -4.99
N LYS A 96 -23.70 -30.02 -6.29
CA LYS A 96 -24.64 -29.45 -7.27
C LYS A 96 -25.91 -30.29 -7.34
N TYR A 97 -27.07 -29.65 -7.29
CA TYR A 97 -28.38 -30.29 -7.37
C TYR A 97 -29.26 -29.50 -8.34
N ALA A 98 -30.14 -30.18 -9.06
CA ALA A 98 -31.19 -29.56 -9.86
C ALA A 98 -32.52 -30.14 -9.39
N SER A 99 -33.38 -29.30 -8.82
CA SER A 99 -34.72 -29.75 -8.41
C SER A 99 -35.57 -29.93 -9.67
N PRO A 100 -36.28 -31.06 -9.85
CA PRO A 100 -37.15 -31.23 -11.01
C PRO A 100 -38.28 -30.19 -11.02
N ALA A 101 -38.74 -29.82 -12.22
CA ALA A 101 -39.96 -29.04 -12.34
C ALA A 101 -41.15 -29.85 -11.79
N PRO A 102 -42.04 -29.25 -10.98
CA PRO A 102 -43.31 -29.90 -10.66
C PRO A 102 -44.15 -30.02 -11.94
N PRO A 103 -44.89 -31.14 -12.13
CA PRO A 103 -45.77 -31.30 -13.28
C PRO A 103 -47.04 -30.44 -13.18
N GLU A 104 -47.38 -29.93 -12.00
CA GLU A 104 -48.55 -29.06 -11.77
C GLU A 104 -48.25 -27.58 -12.03
N THR A 105 -49.29 -26.82 -12.39
CA THR A 105 -49.24 -25.36 -12.57
C THR A 105 -49.35 -24.57 -11.26
N GLY A 106 -49.60 -25.22 -10.11
CA GLY A 106 -49.91 -24.57 -8.83
C GLY A 106 -48.92 -23.48 -8.39
N VAL A 107 -47.62 -23.66 -8.65
CA VAL A 107 -46.59 -22.64 -8.35
C VAL A 107 -46.77 -21.36 -9.20
N ARG A 108 -47.14 -21.49 -10.48
CA ARG A 108 -47.42 -20.34 -11.37
C ARG A 108 -48.69 -19.63 -10.95
N GLU A 109 -49.72 -20.39 -10.56
CA GLU A 109 -51.01 -19.87 -10.12
C GLU A 109 -50.90 -19.12 -8.79
N ALA A 110 -50.22 -19.70 -7.80
CA ALA A 110 -49.94 -19.04 -6.52
C ALA A 110 -49.14 -17.74 -6.72
N LEU A 111 -48.12 -17.78 -7.57
CA LEU A 111 -47.32 -16.58 -7.90
C LEU A 111 -48.16 -15.50 -8.62
N LEU A 112 -49.07 -15.89 -9.52
CA LEU A 112 -50.02 -14.96 -10.13
C LEU A 112 -50.96 -14.34 -9.08
N ARG A 113 -51.50 -15.14 -8.15
CA ARG A 113 -52.39 -14.66 -7.08
C ARG A 113 -51.70 -13.69 -6.12
N ALA A 114 -50.44 -13.92 -5.80
CA ALA A 114 -49.64 -13.00 -4.99
C ALA A 114 -49.30 -11.71 -5.77
N ILE A 115 -49.11 -11.79 -7.09
CA ILE A 115 -48.93 -10.61 -7.95
C ILE A 115 -50.25 -9.82 -8.07
N GLU A 116 -51.37 -10.45 -8.37
CA GLU A 116 -52.68 -9.78 -8.46
C GLU A 116 -53.08 -9.15 -7.11
N GLY A 117 -52.89 -9.86 -5.99
CA GLY A 117 -53.24 -9.37 -4.64
C GLY A 117 -52.41 -8.18 -4.16
N LEU A 118 -51.17 -8.04 -4.62
CA LEU A 118 -50.28 -6.92 -4.26
C LEU A 118 -50.33 -5.75 -5.27
N GLN A 119 -51.20 -5.78 -6.29
CA GLN A 119 -51.37 -4.62 -7.19
C GLN A 119 -51.96 -3.41 -6.46
N VAL A 120 -51.50 -2.21 -6.83
CA VAL A 120 -52.02 -0.95 -6.28
C VAL A 120 -53.45 -0.74 -6.80
N PRO A 121 -54.47 -0.42 -5.96
CA PRO A 121 -55.89 -0.40 -6.36
C PRO A 121 -56.30 0.56 -7.50
N SER A 122 -55.42 1.47 -7.93
CA SER A 122 -55.65 2.36 -9.08
C SER A 122 -55.14 1.81 -10.42
N SER A 123 -54.50 0.64 -10.44
CA SER A 123 -53.93 0.07 -11.66
C SER A 123 -54.97 -0.63 -12.55
N THR A 124 -54.87 -0.43 -13.86
CA THR A 124 -55.57 -1.28 -14.84
C THR A 124 -54.93 -2.65 -14.85
N LYS A 125 -55.72 -3.74 -14.92
CA LYS A 125 -55.21 -5.12 -14.86
C LYS A 125 -54.02 -5.33 -15.81
N VAL A 126 -52.84 -5.50 -15.25
CA VAL A 126 -51.59 -5.65 -16.01
C VAL A 126 -51.47 -7.08 -16.52
N ASP A 127 -51.11 -7.24 -17.79
CA ASP A 127 -50.78 -8.55 -18.36
C ASP A 127 -49.40 -9.02 -17.84
N VAL A 128 -49.37 -10.17 -17.17
CA VAL A 128 -48.19 -10.70 -16.47
C VAL A 128 -47.66 -11.91 -17.21
N ARG A 129 -46.48 -11.77 -17.83
CA ARG A 129 -45.79 -12.87 -18.53
C ARG A 129 -45.25 -13.91 -17.53
N LEU A 130 -46.09 -14.85 -17.13
CA LEU A 130 -45.70 -15.97 -16.27
C LEU A 130 -44.75 -16.92 -17.00
N PRO A 131 -43.49 -17.07 -16.56
CA PRO A 131 -42.54 -17.99 -17.19
C PRO A 131 -42.93 -19.45 -16.95
N ASP A 132 -42.33 -20.36 -17.72
CA ASP A 132 -42.56 -21.79 -17.57
C ASP A 132 -41.78 -22.37 -16.38
N LEU A 133 -42.32 -23.45 -15.81
CA LEU A 133 -41.67 -24.22 -14.77
C LEU A 133 -40.57 -25.08 -15.40
N VAL A 134 -39.36 -24.99 -14.85
CA VAL A 134 -38.17 -25.70 -15.31
C VAL A 134 -37.43 -26.28 -14.12
N ALA A 135 -36.46 -27.16 -14.34
CA ALA A 135 -35.60 -27.63 -13.26
C ALA A 135 -34.76 -26.47 -12.70
N VAL A 136 -34.74 -26.31 -11.37
CA VAL A 136 -34.05 -25.21 -10.69
C VAL A 136 -32.70 -25.69 -10.15
N GLU A 137 -31.61 -25.14 -10.68
CA GLU A 137 -30.26 -25.43 -10.22
C GLU A 137 -29.97 -24.80 -8.85
N ALA A 138 -29.19 -25.50 -8.02
CA ALA A 138 -28.69 -25.00 -6.75
C ALA A 138 -27.36 -25.66 -6.33
N GLU A 139 -26.58 -24.97 -5.52
CA GLU A 139 -25.39 -25.51 -4.87
C GLU A 139 -25.57 -25.63 -3.35
N TRP A 140 -25.60 -26.87 -2.86
CA TRP A 140 -25.43 -27.14 -1.44
C TRP A 140 -23.99 -26.81 -1.04
N THR A 141 -23.81 -25.90 -0.07
CA THR A 141 -22.50 -25.49 0.43
C THR A 141 -22.38 -25.76 1.93
N GLY A 142 -21.28 -26.42 2.32
CA GLY A 142 -20.89 -26.65 3.71
C GLY A 142 -19.43 -26.26 3.97
N TYR A 143 -19.07 -26.11 5.24
CA TYR A 143 -17.66 -25.96 5.63
C TYR A 143 -17.00 -27.34 5.71
N ARG A 144 -15.76 -27.44 5.20
CA ARG A 144 -14.95 -28.66 5.25
C ARG A 144 -13.77 -28.42 6.18
N GLU A 145 -13.91 -28.85 7.43
CA GLU A 145 -13.08 -28.46 8.56
C GLU A 145 -11.64 -28.98 8.41
N TYR A 146 -11.48 -30.26 8.05
CA TYR A 146 -10.19 -30.94 7.96
C TYR A 146 -9.42 -30.67 6.65
N ALA A 147 -10.01 -29.98 5.67
CA ALA A 147 -9.36 -29.71 4.39
C ALA A 147 -8.23 -28.65 4.47
N THR A 148 -7.28 -28.71 3.54
CA THR A 148 -6.27 -27.64 3.35
C THR A 148 -6.78 -26.59 2.35
N PRO A 149 -6.21 -25.37 2.32
CA PRO A 149 -6.56 -24.36 1.30
C PRO A 149 -6.31 -24.79 -0.15
N LYS A 150 -5.52 -25.85 -0.38
CA LYS A 150 -5.24 -26.44 -1.71
C LYS A 150 -6.08 -27.68 -2.02
N SER A 151 -6.88 -28.18 -1.06
CA SER A 151 -7.66 -29.41 -1.24
C SER A 151 -8.71 -29.25 -2.35
N VAL A 152 -8.90 -30.30 -3.14
CA VAL A 152 -10.02 -30.45 -4.07
C VAL A 152 -11.14 -31.28 -3.42
N LEU A 153 -12.33 -31.26 -4.02
CA LEU A 153 -13.37 -32.23 -3.67
C LEU A 153 -12.97 -33.65 -4.10
N PRO A 154 -13.45 -34.71 -3.41
CA PRO A 154 -13.32 -36.07 -3.89
C PRO A 154 -14.11 -36.28 -5.19
N ALA A 155 -13.62 -37.20 -6.04
CA ALA A 155 -14.24 -37.58 -7.31
C ALA A 155 -15.36 -38.63 -7.10
N ILE A 156 -16.39 -38.23 -6.34
CA ILE A 156 -17.60 -39.01 -6.05
C ILE A 156 -18.83 -38.28 -6.63
N SER A 157 -20.01 -38.89 -6.61
CA SER A 157 -21.25 -38.26 -7.11
C SER A 157 -21.67 -37.05 -6.27
N GLU A 158 -22.54 -36.19 -6.82
CA GLU A 158 -23.07 -35.03 -6.06
C GLU A 158 -23.87 -35.47 -4.83
N LYS A 159 -24.64 -36.58 -4.91
CA LYS A 159 -25.37 -37.12 -3.75
C LYS A 159 -24.42 -37.62 -2.66
N GLU A 160 -23.30 -38.26 -3.01
CA GLU A 160 -22.27 -38.64 -2.03
C GLU A 160 -21.55 -37.41 -1.45
N LYS A 161 -21.25 -36.38 -2.25
CA LYS A 161 -20.70 -35.09 -1.74
C LYS A 161 -21.64 -34.44 -0.73
N TYR A 162 -22.96 -34.51 -0.96
CA TYR A 162 -23.96 -34.06 0.01
C TYR A 162 -23.90 -34.88 1.30
N MET A 163 -23.86 -36.22 1.21
CA MET A 163 -23.78 -37.08 2.40
C MET A 163 -22.49 -36.89 3.21
N GLU A 164 -21.33 -36.76 2.56
CA GLU A 164 -20.07 -36.42 3.25
C GLU A 164 -20.10 -35.02 3.88
N MET A 165 -20.69 -34.04 3.20
CA MET A 165 -20.90 -32.69 3.76
C MET A 165 -21.77 -32.74 5.02
N MET A 166 -22.84 -33.53 5.03
CA MET A 166 -23.76 -33.62 6.16
C MET A 166 -23.11 -34.21 7.42
N LYS A 167 -22.08 -35.06 7.29
CA LYS A 167 -21.28 -35.55 8.44
C LYS A 167 -20.50 -34.44 9.16
N GLU A 168 -20.19 -33.34 8.47
CA GLU A 168 -19.53 -32.16 9.05
C GLU A 168 -20.53 -31.04 9.46
N CYS A 169 -21.84 -31.23 9.22
CA CYS A 169 -22.88 -30.27 9.56
C CYS A 169 -23.29 -30.42 11.03
N LYS A 170 -23.04 -29.39 11.85
CA LYS A 170 -23.17 -29.44 13.33
C LYS A 170 -24.47 -28.84 13.87
N LYS A 171 -25.26 -28.18 13.02
CA LYS A 171 -26.54 -27.52 13.35
C LYS A 171 -27.56 -27.77 12.23
N PRO A 172 -28.87 -27.81 12.55
CA PRO A 172 -29.91 -28.09 11.55
C PRO A 172 -30.10 -26.95 10.54
N THR A 173 -29.69 -25.73 10.91
CA THR A 173 -29.78 -24.47 10.16
C THR A 173 -29.45 -24.62 8.67
N THR A 174 -30.41 -24.25 7.83
CA THR A 174 -30.29 -24.20 6.37
C THR A 174 -30.53 -22.78 5.89
N VAL A 175 -29.51 -22.17 5.29
CA VAL A 175 -29.62 -20.83 4.72
C VAL A 175 -29.96 -20.95 3.24
N LEU A 176 -31.20 -20.63 2.87
CA LEU A 176 -31.62 -20.48 1.48
C LEU A 176 -31.00 -19.18 0.95
N TYR A 177 -29.99 -19.30 0.09
CA TYR A 177 -29.15 -18.17 -0.32
C TYR A 177 -29.40 -17.75 -1.76
N PHE A 178 -29.74 -16.48 -1.95
CA PHE A 178 -29.88 -15.83 -3.24
C PHE A 178 -28.70 -14.88 -3.48
N HIS A 179 -28.04 -15.01 -4.63
CA HIS A 179 -26.87 -14.21 -4.95
C HIS A 179 -27.20 -12.80 -5.46
N GLY A 180 -26.31 -11.83 -5.22
CA GLY A 180 -26.34 -10.53 -5.87
C GLY A 180 -25.99 -10.61 -7.37
N GLY A 181 -25.85 -9.43 -8.00
CA GLY A 181 -25.60 -9.32 -9.45
C GLY A 181 -26.71 -8.65 -10.26
N ALA A 182 -27.53 -7.79 -9.63
CA ALA A 182 -28.55 -6.97 -10.29
C ALA A 182 -29.55 -7.77 -11.17
N TYR A 183 -29.87 -9.01 -10.78
CA TYR A 183 -30.73 -9.96 -11.51
C TYR A 183 -30.27 -10.40 -12.91
N TYR A 184 -29.16 -9.87 -13.45
CA TYR A 184 -28.66 -10.25 -14.78
C TYR A 184 -27.24 -10.83 -14.79
N LEU A 185 -26.55 -10.90 -13.64
CA LEU A 185 -25.16 -11.33 -13.49
C LEU A 185 -24.96 -12.30 -12.31
N MET A 186 -23.78 -12.90 -12.27
CA MET A 186 -23.26 -13.79 -11.22
C MET A 186 -24.01 -15.13 -11.13
N SER A 187 -23.64 -15.97 -10.16
CA SER A 187 -24.19 -17.31 -9.94
C SER A 187 -23.85 -17.80 -8.52
N PRO A 188 -24.41 -18.93 -8.04
CA PRO A 188 -23.98 -19.57 -6.79
C PRO A 188 -22.46 -19.80 -6.74
N ALA A 189 -21.84 -20.12 -7.88
CA ALA A 189 -20.42 -20.41 -7.99
C ALA A 189 -19.51 -19.22 -7.61
N THR A 190 -19.96 -17.98 -7.85
CA THR A 190 -19.21 -16.77 -7.43
C THR A 190 -19.40 -16.46 -5.94
N HIS A 191 -20.50 -16.90 -5.33
CA HIS A 191 -20.87 -16.62 -3.93
C HIS A 191 -20.40 -17.69 -2.93
N ARG A 192 -19.83 -18.81 -3.41
CA ARG A 192 -19.12 -19.83 -2.60
C ARG A 192 -18.21 -19.29 -1.49
N PRO A 193 -17.48 -18.15 -1.63
CA PRO A 193 -16.70 -17.60 -0.52
C PRO A 193 -17.56 -17.14 0.67
N THR A 194 -18.71 -16.53 0.38
CA THR A 194 -19.71 -16.02 1.35
C THR A 194 -20.47 -17.16 1.99
N THR A 195 -21.05 -18.06 1.20
CA THR A 195 -21.90 -19.17 1.70
C THR A 195 -21.09 -20.16 2.55
N LYS A 196 -19.85 -20.46 2.18
CA LYS A 196 -18.87 -21.18 3.02
C LYS A 196 -18.59 -20.49 4.36
N LYS A 197 -18.53 -19.15 4.40
CA LYS A 197 -18.29 -18.38 5.63
C LYS A 197 -19.54 -18.38 6.52
N ILE A 198 -20.73 -18.30 5.92
CA ILE A 198 -22.02 -18.47 6.62
C ILE A 198 -22.11 -19.87 7.23
N ALA A 199 -21.99 -20.93 6.42
CA ALA A 199 -22.02 -22.33 6.88
C ALA A 199 -21.01 -22.60 8.01
N LYS A 200 -19.80 -22.04 7.94
CA LYS A 200 -18.81 -22.15 9.02
C LYS A 200 -19.29 -21.52 10.33
N LEU A 201 -19.82 -20.31 10.29
CA LEU A 201 -20.12 -19.51 11.48
C LEU A 201 -21.48 -19.86 12.12
N THR A 202 -22.41 -20.41 11.33
CA THR A 202 -23.66 -21.02 11.82
C THR A 202 -23.46 -22.46 12.28
N GLY A 203 -22.48 -23.18 11.72
CA GLY A 203 -22.35 -24.64 11.88
C GLY A 203 -23.34 -25.46 11.04
N GLY A 204 -24.18 -24.77 10.25
CA GLY A 204 -25.17 -25.36 9.36
C GLY A 204 -24.69 -25.42 7.90
N ARG A 205 -25.63 -25.30 6.97
CA ARG A 205 -25.42 -25.42 5.53
C ARG A 205 -26.13 -24.30 4.76
N CYS A 206 -25.67 -24.02 3.54
CA CYS A 206 -26.35 -23.12 2.61
C CYS A 206 -26.91 -23.92 1.42
N TYR A 207 -28.07 -23.53 0.91
CA TYR A 207 -28.63 -23.99 -0.35
C TYR A 207 -28.73 -22.78 -1.29
N SER A 208 -27.81 -22.69 -2.24
CA SER A 208 -27.57 -21.47 -3.01
C SER A 208 -28.18 -21.57 -4.41
N VAL A 209 -29.24 -20.80 -4.68
CA VAL A 209 -30.10 -20.98 -5.87
C VAL A 209 -29.50 -20.31 -7.10
N GLY A 210 -29.39 -21.06 -8.20
CA GLY A 210 -29.07 -20.56 -9.53
C GLY A 210 -30.33 -20.11 -10.25
N TYR A 211 -30.93 -19.01 -9.77
CA TYR A 211 -32.16 -18.47 -10.33
C TYR A 211 -31.96 -17.96 -11.76
N ARG A 212 -32.99 -18.04 -12.61
CA ARG A 212 -32.92 -17.57 -13.99
C ARG A 212 -32.68 -16.07 -14.07
N LEU A 213 -31.74 -15.69 -14.93
CA LEU A 213 -31.29 -14.32 -15.10
C LEU A 213 -32.13 -13.56 -16.13
N ALA A 214 -32.38 -12.30 -15.80
CA ALA A 214 -32.77 -11.28 -16.75
C ALA A 214 -31.61 -10.94 -17.71
N PRO A 215 -31.84 -10.28 -18.86
CA PRO A 215 -33.15 -9.95 -19.46
C PRO A 215 -33.85 -11.14 -20.15
N GLN A 216 -33.16 -12.28 -20.34
CA GLN A 216 -33.74 -13.48 -20.98
C GLN A 216 -34.98 -13.99 -20.24
N HIS A 217 -34.94 -13.94 -18.90
CA HIS A 217 -36.03 -14.31 -18.02
C HIS A 217 -36.33 -13.14 -17.07
N PRO A 218 -37.24 -12.21 -17.43
CA PRO A 218 -37.63 -11.11 -16.56
C PRO A 218 -38.40 -11.60 -15.32
N PHE A 219 -38.64 -10.69 -14.39
CA PHE A 219 -39.64 -10.85 -13.34
C PHE A 219 -40.97 -11.37 -13.94
N PRO A 220 -41.61 -12.41 -13.36
CA PRO A 220 -41.32 -12.99 -12.05
C PRO A 220 -40.43 -14.25 -12.06
N ALA A 221 -39.60 -14.52 -13.08
CA ALA A 221 -38.86 -15.78 -13.22
C ALA A 221 -37.98 -16.14 -12.02
N ALA A 222 -37.10 -15.23 -11.59
CA ALA A 222 -36.22 -15.47 -10.44
C ALA A 222 -37.01 -15.73 -9.15
N LEU A 223 -38.17 -15.08 -8.98
CA LEU A 223 -39.07 -15.25 -7.84
C LEU A 223 -39.81 -16.59 -7.88
N MET A 224 -40.17 -17.07 -9.07
CA MET A 224 -40.70 -18.43 -9.24
C MET A 224 -39.65 -19.49 -8.90
N ASP A 225 -38.41 -19.31 -9.37
CA ASP A 225 -37.31 -20.24 -9.07
C ASP A 225 -36.97 -20.24 -7.56
N ALA A 226 -37.10 -19.08 -6.89
CA ALA A 226 -36.97 -18.94 -5.45
C ALA A 226 -38.08 -19.68 -4.67
N LEU A 227 -39.33 -19.60 -5.13
CA LEU A 227 -40.46 -20.34 -4.54
C LEU A 227 -40.33 -21.85 -4.75
N VAL A 228 -39.95 -22.30 -5.96
CA VAL A 228 -39.63 -23.72 -6.25
C VAL A 228 -38.48 -24.21 -5.36
N ALA A 229 -37.43 -23.41 -5.16
CA ALA A 229 -36.32 -23.76 -4.29
C ALA A 229 -36.73 -23.87 -2.81
N TYR A 230 -37.65 -23.03 -2.33
CA TYR A 230 -38.17 -23.11 -0.96
C TYR A 230 -39.10 -24.31 -0.76
N LEU A 231 -40.04 -24.55 -1.69
CA LEU A 231 -40.89 -25.75 -1.69
C LEU A 231 -40.06 -27.03 -1.79
N THR A 232 -38.95 -27.03 -2.53
CA THR A 232 -37.98 -28.14 -2.56
C THR A 232 -37.38 -28.40 -1.18
N LEU A 233 -37.02 -27.36 -0.41
CA LEU A 233 -36.47 -27.53 0.94
C LEU A 233 -37.50 -28.11 1.92
N LEU A 234 -38.73 -27.60 1.89
CA LEU A 234 -39.83 -28.05 2.77
C LEU A 234 -40.33 -29.46 2.41
N TYR A 235 -40.55 -29.70 1.11
CA TYR A 235 -41.23 -30.87 0.55
C TYR A 235 -40.40 -31.47 -0.60
N PRO A 236 -39.23 -32.05 -0.30
CA PRO A 236 -38.32 -32.57 -1.32
C PRO A 236 -38.98 -33.61 -2.22
N PRO A 237 -38.88 -33.48 -3.57
CA PRO A 237 -39.44 -34.44 -4.50
C PRO A 237 -38.68 -35.78 -4.47
N THR A 238 -39.35 -36.84 -4.92
CA THR A 238 -38.80 -38.21 -4.96
C THR A 238 -37.42 -38.25 -5.62
N GLY A 239 -36.41 -38.72 -4.86
CA GLY A 239 -35.02 -38.85 -5.33
C GLY A 239 -34.08 -37.73 -4.90
N ALA A 240 -34.59 -36.66 -4.29
CA ALA A 240 -33.79 -35.56 -3.74
C ALA A 240 -32.62 -36.02 -2.84
N PHE A 241 -31.65 -35.13 -2.63
CA PHE A 241 -30.45 -35.45 -1.84
C PHE A 241 -30.69 -35.38 -0.33
N HIS A 242 -31.78 -34.72 0.10
CA HIS A 242 -32.04 -34.36 1.49
C HIS A 242 -33.47 -34.71 1.93
N GLU A 243 -33.66 -34.81 3.24
CA GLU A 243 -34.98 -34.92 3.88
C GLU A 243 -35.65 -33.54 4.02
N ALA A 244 -36.93 -33.52 4.37
CA ALA A 244 -37.72 -32.31 4.60
C ALA A 244 -37.05 -31.40 5.63
N VAL A 245 -36.67 -30.19 5.22
CA VAL A 245 -36.09 -29.19 6.12
C VAL A 245 -37.22 -28.40 6.73
N LYS A 246 -37.37 -28.50 8.05
CA LYS A 246 -38.38 -27.77 8.81
C LYS A 246 -38.29 -26.24 8.61
N PRO A 247 -39.42 -25.50 8.56
CA PRO A 247 -39.41 -24.05 8.39
C PRO A 247 -38.67 -23.32 9.51
N GLU A 248 -38.76 -23.77 10.78
CA GLU A 248 -38.01 -23.18 11.89
C GLU A 248 -36.49 -23.40 11.82
N HIS A 249 -36.00 -24.17 10.84
CA HIS A 249 -34.58 -24.33 10.55
C HIS A 249 -34.11 -23.59 9.28
N ILE A 250 -35.03 -22.97 8.52
CA ILE A 250 -34.71 -22.26 7.27
C ILE A 250 -34.61 -20.76 7.53
N VAL A 251 -33.55 -20.12 7.06
CA VAL A 251 -33.41 -18.65 7.02
C VAL A 251 -33.15 -18.21 5.58
N PHE A 252 -33.91 -17.24 5.08
CA PHE A 252 -33.65 -16.66 3.76
C PHE A 252 -32.51 -15.66 3.88
N ALA A 253 -31.55 -15.69 2.95
CA ALA A 253 -30.46 -14.74 2.92
C ALA A 253 -30.05 -14.39 1.50
N GLY A 254 -29.44 -13.21 1.34
CA GLY A 254 -28.88 -12.80 0.08
C GLY A 254 -28.26 -11.42 0.16
N ASP A 255 -27.57 -11.05 -0.89
CA ASP A 255 -26.92 -9.76 -1.05
C ASP A 255 -27.47 -9.02 -2.27
N SER A 256 -27.54 -7.67 -2.24
CA SER A 256 -27.96 -6.88 -3.41
C SER A 256 -29.34 -7.31 -3.96
N ALA A 257 -29.41 -7.70 -5.24
CA ALA A 257 -30.58 -8.31 -5.87
C ALA A 257 -31.04 -9.63 -5.22
N GLY A 258 -30.13 -10.43 -4.65
CA GLY A 258 -30.51 -11.59 -3.84
C GLY A 258 -31.15 -11.20 -2.50
N GLY A 259 -30.79 -10.02 -1.97
CA GLY A 259 -31.48 -9.41 -0.84
C GLY A 259 -32.92 -8.99 -1.19
N ASN A 260 -33.12 -8.39 -2.36
CA ASN A 260 -34.46 -8.14 -2.94
C ASN A 260 -35.24 -9.45 -3.06
N LEU A 261 -34.67 -10.47 -3.70
CA LEU A 261 -35.32 -11.75 -3.97
C LEU A 261 -35.75 -12.47 -2.67
N SER A 262 -34.94 -12.39 -1.62
CA SER A 262 -35.29 -12.92 -0.28
C SER A 262 -36.53 -12.24 0.32
N LEU A 263 -36.65 -10.93 0.15
CA LEU A 263 -37.74 -10.12 0.70
C LEU A 263 -38.99 -10.14 -0.19
N ALA A 264 -38.83 -10.26 -1.51
CA ALA A 264 -39.92 -10.48 -2.46
C ALA A 264 -40.53 -11.88 -2.29
N LEU A 265 -39.71 -12.90 -2.04
CA LEU A 265 -40.20 -14.22 -1.62
C LEU A 265 -40.97 -14.12 -0.30
N LEU A 266 -40.45 -13.40 0.72
CA LEU A 266 -41.19 -13.18 1.97
C LEU A 266 -42.55 -12.51 1.73
N GLN A 267 -42.63 -11.41 0.95
CA GLN A 267 -43.91 -10.77 0.63
C GLN A 267 -44.87 -11.71 -0.13
N THR A 268 -44.34 -12.54 -1.04
CA THR A 268 -45.12 -13.59 -1.73
C THR A 268 -45.73 -14.56 -0.72
N LEU A 269 -44.95 -15.04 0.26
CA LEU A 269 -45.44 -15.96 1.28
C LEU A 269 -46.43 -15.32 2.27
N LEU A 270 -46.21 -14.05 2.63
CA LEU A 270 -47.17 -13.28 3.45
C LEU A 270 -48.50 -13.12 2.72
N GLU A 271 -48.47 -12.84 1.42
CA GLU A 271 -49.69 -12.69 0.63
C GLU A 271 -50.43 -14.01 0.44
N LEU A 272 -49.72 -15.10 0.12
CA LEU A 272 -50.31 -16.44 0.07
C LEU A 272 -50.94 -16.83 1.41
N ARG A 273 -50.32 -16.47 2.54
CA ARG A 273 -50.87 -16.66 3.89
C ARG A 273 -52.12 -15.80 4.13
N ARG A 274 -52.15 -14.53 3.72
CA ARG A 274 -53.34 -13.65 3.83
C ARG A 274 -54.53 -14.21 3.03
N GLN A 275 -54.25 -14.75 1.84
CA GLN A 275 -55.26 -15.39 0.98
C GLN A 275 -55.56 -16.85 1.39
N ASN A 276 -54.88 -17.39 2.41
CA ASN A 276 -54.96 -18.79 2.87
C ASN A 276 -54.82 -19.81 1.72
N LEU A 277 -53.87 -19.57 0.81
CA LEU A 277 -53.63 -20.38 -0.38
C LEU A 277 -52.63 -21.52 -0.12
N LYS A 278 -52.98 -22.70 -0.66
CA LYS A 278 -52.11 -23.86 -0.79
C LYS A 278 -51.52 -23.93 -2.20
N ILE A 279 -50.51 -24.76 -2.37
CA ILE A 279 -49.84 -25.01 -3.65
C ILE A 279 -49.86 -26.51 -3.95
N ALA A 280 -50.48 -26.90 -5.06
CA ALA A 280 -50.32 -28.22 -5.67
C ALA A 280 -48.84 -28.47 -6.04
N TRP A 281 -48.24 -29.52 -5.47
CA TRP A 281 -46.81 -29.81 -5.58
C TRP A 281 -46.55 -31.32 -5.53
N PHE A 282 -46.23 -31.91 -6.69
CA PHE A 282 -45.99 -33.35 -6.86
C PHE A 282 -47.12 -34.24 -6.31
N GLY A 283 -48.35 -33.97 -6.74
CA GLY A 283 -49.56 -34.74 -6.43
C GLY A 283 -50.25 -34.39 -5.11
N GLU A 284 -49.70 -33.50 -4.28
CA GLU A 284 -50.29 -33.12 -2.99
C GLU A 284 -50.44 -31.59 -2.83
N GLU A 285 -51.50 -31.17 -2.14
CA GLU A 285 -51.72 -29.78 -1.72
C GLU A 285 -50.85 -29.43 -0.52
N ARG A 286 -49.94 -28.46 -0.68
CA ARG A 286 -48.98 -28.04 0.36
C ARG A 286 -49.30 -26.68 0.94
N GLU A 287 -49.26 -26.59 2.28
CA GLU A 287 -49.11 -25.32 3.01
C GLU A 287 -47.74 -24.71 2.74
N VAL A 288 -47.63 -23.38 2.75
CA VAL A 288 -46.34 -22.68 2.60
C VAL A 288 -46.00 -21.87 3.87
N PRO A 289 -45.41 -22.51 4.90
CA PRO A 289 -45.03 -21.81 6.13
C PRO A 289 -43.96 -20.74 5.88
N LEU A 290 -43.90 -19.73 6.75
CA LEU A 290 -42.82 -18.73 6.75
C LEU A 290 -41.50 -19.35 7.27
N PRO A 291 -40.33 -18.88 6.80
CA PRO A 291 -39.03 -19.28 7.35
C PRO A 291 -38.85 -18.75 8.79
N ALA A 292 -37.85 -19.29 9.49
CA ALA A 292 -37.46 -18.83 10.83
C ALA A 292 -37.08 -17.34 10.89
N ALA A 293 -36.44 -16.83 9.83
CA ALA A 293 -36.08 -15.42 9.66
C ALA A 293 -35.69 -15.08 8.21
N VAL A 294 -35.47 -13.79 7.95
CA VAL A 294 -34.79 -13.28 6.74
C VAL A 294 -33.56 -12.45 7.16
N ALA A 295 -32.42 -12.61 6.50
CA ALA A 295 -31.17 -11.92 6.86
C ALA A 295 -30.36 -11.52 5.61
N VAL A 296 -30.39 -10.23 5.24
CA VAL A 296 -29.88 -9.74 3.94
C VAL A 296 -28.83 -8.63 4.05
N ASN A 297 -27.93 -8.57 3.06
CA ASN A 297 -26.79 -7.66 3.00
C ASN A 297 -26.98 -6.64 1.86
N SER A 298 -27.02 -5.34 2.16
CA SER A 298 -27.19 -4.28 1.15
C SER A 298 -28.34 -4.55 0.14
N PRO A 299 -29.58 -4.86 0.59
CA PRO A 299 -30.67 -5.26 -0.31
C PRO A 299 -31.09 -4.11 -1.25
N TRP A 300 -31.24 -4.40 -2.54
CA TRP A 300 -31.67 -3.43 -3.55
C TRP A 300 -33.19 -3.43 -3.69
N MET A 301 -33.89 -2.43 -3.17
CA MET A 301 -35.35 -2.44 -2.99
C MET A 301 -36.10 -1.39 -3.82
N ASP A 302 -35.38 -0.48 -4.49
CA ASP A 302 -35.92 0.48 -5.46
C ASP A 302 -35.39 0.25 -6.89
N MET A 303 -36.23 -0.26 -7.79
CA MET A 303 -35.85 -0.43 -9.20
C MET A 303 -35.81 0.90 -9.99
N THR A 304 -36.36 1.99 -9.45
CA THR A 304 -36.35 3.33 -10.06
C THR A 304 -35.08 4.12 -9.77
N HIS A 305 -34.41 3.82 -8.65
CA HIS A 305 -33.22 4.53 -8.14
C HIS A 305 -33.47 6.01 -7.78
N THR A 306 -34.62 6.33 -7.19
CA THR A 306 -35.05 7.70 -6.84
C THR A 306 -34.73 8.11 -5.39
N SER A 307 -34.30 7.15 -4.56
CA SER A 307 -33.86 7.40 -3.18
C SER A 307 -32.67 8.38 -3.13
N PRO A 308 -32.66 9.39 -2.23
CA PRO A 308 -31.58 10.39 -2.15
C PRO A 308 -30.15 9.83 -2.11
N SER A 309 -29.94 8.70 -1.42
CA SER A 309 -28.63 8.01 -1.38
C SER A 309 -28.07 7.61 -2.76
N CYS A 310 -28.91 7.34 -3.77
CA CYS A 310 -28.50 6.97 -5.14
C CYS A 310 -27.65 8.04 -5.85
N SER A 311 -27.65 9.28 -5.34
CA SER A 311 -26.74 10.35 -5.74
C SER A 311 -25.85 10.83 -4.58
N ALA A 312 -26.39 11.00 -3.37
CA ALA A 312 -25.66 11.57 -2.24
C ALA A 312 -24.46 10.72 -1.79
N ASN A 313 -24.55 9.39 -1.90
CA ASN A 313 -23.53 8.45 -1.44
C ASN A 313 -22.53 8.02 -2.53
N ALA A 314 -22.61 8.55 -3.75
CA ALA A 314 -21.77 8.13 -4.88
C ALA A 314 -20.25 8.32 -4.66
N ASP A 315 -19.87 9.18 -3.72
CA ASP A 315 -18.48 9.29 -3.25
C ASP A 315 -17.97 7.97 -2.62
N TYR A 316 -18.82 7.27 -1.86
CA TYR A 316 -18.45 6.13 -1.02
C TYR A 316 -18.68 4.75 -1.67
N ASP A 317 -19.27 4.67 -2.86
CA ASP A 317 -19.63 3.39 -3.49
C ASP A 317 -18.74 3.01 -4.69
N TYR A 318 -18.62 1.71 -5.02
CA TYR A 318 -18.06 1.27 -6.31
C TYR A 318 -19.12 1.13 -7.40
N LEU A 319 -20.40 1.09 -7.04
CA LEU A 319 -21.50 1.14 -7.99
C LEU A 319 -21.43 2.42 -8.86
N PRO A 320 -21.90 2.37 -10.12
CA PRO A 320 -22.11 3.58 -10.91
C PRO A 320 -23.19 4.44 -10.24
N ALA A 321 -23.12 5.76 -10.34
CA ALA A 321 -24.22 6.63 -9.91
C ALA A 321 -25.50 6.17 -10.63
N LEU A 322 -26.53 5.83 -9.85
CA LEU A 322 -27.67 5.07 -10.38
C LEU A 322 -28.69 5.96 -11.09
N ALA A 323 -28.64 7.28 -10.87
CA ALA A 323 -29.39 8.29 -11.60
C ALA A 323 -29.22 8.18 -13.13
N HIS A 324 -30.28 8.52 -13.88
CA HIS A 324 -30.43 8.14 -15.29
C HIS A 324 -29.48 8.85 -16.27
N GLU A 325 -28.93 10.01 -15.92
CA GLU A 325 -28.41 11.01 -16.87
C GLU A 325 -27.18 10.58 -17.69
N ASN A 326 -26.46 9.51 -17.33
CA ASN A 326 -25.17 9.15 -17.95
C ASN A 326 -24.93 7.64 -18.17
N ARG A 327 -25.97 6.79 -18.19
CA ARG A 327 -25.79 5.34 -18.48
C ARG A 327 -25.62 5.09 -19.99
N ALA A 328 -24.41 4.68 -20.40
CA ALA A 328 -24.15 4.29 -21.79
C ALA A 328 -24.91 3.00 -22.17
N THR A 329 -25.66 3.02 -23.28
CA THR A 329 -26.42 1.87 -23.77
C THR A 329 -25.50 0.70 -24.13
N PRO A 330 -25.73 -0.53 -23.63
CA PRO A 330 -24.93 -1.69 -24.01
C PRO A 330 -25.18 -2.07 -25.49
N PRO A 331 -24.15 -2.55 -26.23
CA PRO A 331 -24.31 -3.00 -27.60
C PRO A 331 -25.33 -4.14 -27.74
N ALA A 332 -26.01 -4.17 -28.89
CA ALA A 332 -27.02 -5.18 -29.18
C ALA A 332 -26.44 -6.61 -29.20
N CYS A 333 -27.26 -7.57 -28.77
CA CYS A 333 -26.98 -9.00 -28.72
C CYS A 333 -28.29 -9.79 -28.53
N ASP A 334 -28.22 -11.11 -28.59
CA ASP A 334 -29.36 -12.04 -28.47
C ASP A 334 -30.19 -11.87 -27.17
N ALA A 335 -29.64 -11.20 -26.15
CA ALA A 335 -30.31 -10.89 -24.90
C ALA A 335 -30.84 -9.44 -24.80
N TRP A 336 -30.34 -8.49 -25.59
CA TRP A 336 -30.68 -7.07 -25.46
C TRP A 336 -30.49 -6.27 -26.77
N PRO A 337 -31.42 -5.39 -27.18
CA PRO A 337 -32.69 -5.06 -26.53
C PRO A 337 -33.65 -6.26 -26.45
N ALA A 338 -34.45 -6.32 -25.39
CA ALA A 338 -35.39 -7.41 -25.17
C ALA A 338 -36.53 -7.40 -26.22
N VAL A 339 -37.19 -8.55 -26.38
CA VAL A 339 -38.39 -8.71 -27.22
C VAL A 339 -39.54 -9.27 -26.36
N PRO A 340 -40.62 -8.50 -26.11
CA PRO A 340 -40.88 -7.14 -26.59
C PRO A 340 -39.91 -6.11 -25.97
N PRO A 341 -39.76 -4.93 -26.61
CA PRO A 341 -38.93 -3.85 -26.08
C PRO A 341 -39.40 -3.37 -24.71
N ARG A 342 -38.44 -3.08 -23.82
CA ARG A 342 -38.63 -2.46 -22.50
C ARG A 342 -37.38 -1.67 -22.11
N LYS A 343 -37.49 -0.78 -21.14
CA LYS A 343 -36.40 0.08 -20.65
C LYS A 343 -35.58 -0.60 -19.55
N THR A 344 -36.18 -1.41 -18.68
CA THR A 344 -35.43 -2.13 -17.63
C THR A 344 -34.92 -3.51 -18.11
N LEU A 345 -33.79 -3.97 -17.57
CA LEU A 345 -33.33 -5.35 -17.80
C LEU A 345 -34.25 -6.37 -17.11
N TYR A 346 -34.55 -6.14 -15.83
CA TYR A 346 -35.17 -7.11 -14.91
C TYR A 346 -36.66 -7.32 -15.13
N VAL A 347 -37.42 -6.26 -15.38
CA VAL A 347 -38.89 -6.27 -15.33
C VAL A 347 -39.49 -5.48 -16.50
N ASP A 348 -40.63 -5.95 -17.03
CA ASP A 348 -41.37 -5.22 -18.05
C ASP A 348 -41.90 -3.89 -17.47
N ASP A 349 -41.84 -2.80 -18.26
CA ASP A 349 -41.90 -1.43 -17.71
C ASP A 349 -43.21 -1.09 -16.96
N SER A 350 -44.31 -1.82 -17.24
CA SER A 350 -45.60 -1.71 -16.53
C SER A 350 -45.58 -2.23 -15.08
N MET A 351 -44.60 -3.08 -14.73
CA MET A 351 -44.52 -3.78 -13.44
C MET A 351 -43.41 -3.24 -12.52
N VAL A 352 -42.73 -2.15 -12.91
CA VAL A 352 -41.58 -1.58 -12.18
C VAL A 352 -41.90 -1.09 -10.76
N LEU A 353 -43.12 -0.60 -10.51
CA LEU A 353 -43.61 -0.23 -9.17
C LEU A 353 -44.38 -1.35 -8.45
N HIS A 354 -44.40 -2.56 -9.00
CA HIS A 354 -45.07 -3.67 -8.32
C HIS A 354 -44.39 -3.95 -6.97
N PRO A 355 -45.12 -4.18 -5.86
CA PRO A 355 -44.49 -4.39 -4.55
C PRO A 355 -43.54 -5.59 -4.43
N LEU A 356 -43.62 -6.58 -5.33
CA LEU A 356 -42.65 -7.69 -5.44
C LEU A 356 -41.41 -7.38 -6.28
N VAL A 357 -41.28 -6.13 -6.75
CA VAL A 357 -40.23 -5.62 -7.64
C VAL A 357 -39.53 -4.44 -6.97
N THR A 358 -40.29 -3.37 -6.72
CA THR A 358 -39.90 -2.23 -5.89
C THR A 358 -40.53 -2.39 -4.52
N LEU A 359 -39.80 -3.06 -3.62
CA LEU A 359 -40.26 -3.44 -2.27
C LEU A 359 -40.61 -2.25 -1.37
N LEU A 360 -40.17 -1.03 -1.71
CA LEU A 360 -40.63 0.21 -1.04
C LEU A 360 -42.16 0.40 -1.16
N MET A 361 -42.78 -0.12 -2.22
CA MET A 361 -44.24 -0.06 -2.44
C MET A 361 -45.03 -1.09 -1.63
N ALA A 362 -44.38 -1.97 -0.86
CA ALA A 362 -45.05 -2.93 0.01
C ALA A 362 -45.88 -2.21 1.08
N GLN A 363 -47.18 -2.53 1.13
CA GLN A 363 -48.14 -1.88 2.04
C GLN A 363 -47.92 -2.33 3.49
N SER A 364 -47.88 -3.65 3.72
CA SER A 364 -47.71 -4.24 5.06
C SER A 364 -46.67 -5.37 5.07
N TRP A 365 -45.83 -5.36 6.10
CA TRP A 365 -44.92 -6.44 6.50
C TRP A 365 -45.44 -7.24 7.71
N GLU A 366 -46.64 -6.93 8.20
CA GLU A 366 -47.24 -7.60 9.37
C GLU A 366 -47.29 -9.12 9.18
N GLY A 367 -46.97 -9.85 10.24
CA GLY A 367 -46.84 -11.31 10.20
C GLY A 367 -45.49 -11.84 9.68
N SER A 368 -44.55 -10.96 9.29
CA SER A 368 -43.17 -11.36 8.97
C SER A 368 -42.48 -12.08 10.14
N PRO A 369 -41.59 -13.06 9.88
CA PRO A 369 -40.63 -13.53 10.87
C PRO A 369 -39.58 -12.42 11.14
N PRO A 370 -38.71 -12.58 12.14
CA PRO A 370 -37.63 -11.62 12.38
C PRO A 370 -36.78 -11.35 11.14
N VAL A 371 -36.41 -10.08 10.93
CA VAL A 371 -35.61 -9.63 9.78
C VAL A 371 -34.33 -8.94 10.25
N TRP A 372 -33.20 -9.34 9.66
CA TRP A 372 -31.91 -8.65 9.79
C TRP A 372 -31.51 -8.02 8.44
N MET A 373 -31.08 -6.77 8.50
CA MET A 373 -30.59 -6.01 7.35
C MET A 373 -29.33 -5.24 7.75
N CYS A 374 -28.38 -5.13 6.82
CA CYS A 374 -27.31 -4.15 6.94
C CYS A 374 -27.08 -3.40 5.64
N GLY A 375 -26.49 -2.22 5.74
CA GLY A 375 -26.05 -1.41 4.60
C GLY A 375 -24.85 -0.54 4.96
N GLY A 376 -24.18 0.01 3.96
CA GLY A 376 -23.11 0.99 4.13
C GLY A 376 -23.60 2.45 4.03
N TRP A 377 -22.66 3.37 3.80
CA TRP A 377 -22.98 4.65 3.13
C TRP A 377 -22.97 4.43 1.61
N GLU A 378 -23.81 3.51 1.17
CA GLU A 378 -23.91 3.03 -0.21
C GLU A 378 -25.05 3.71 -0.97
N LEU A 379 -25.13 3.50 -2.29
CA LEU A 379 -26.19 4.09 -3.12
C LEU A 379 -27.62 3.64 -2.77
N LEU A 380 -27.75 2.51 -2.07
CA LEU A 380 -29.02 1.87 -1.70
C LEU A 380 -29.35 2.03 -0.20
N ALA A 381 -28.54 2.79 0.55
CA ALA A 381 -28.58 2.83 2.02
C ALA A 381 -29.92 3.33 2.58
N ASP A 382 -30.56 4.23 1.86
CA ASP A 382 -31.86 4.81 2.20
C ASP A 382 -33.00 3.77 2.16
N GLU A 383 -32.96 2.89 1.16
CA GLU A 383 -33.98 1.87 0.93
C GLU A 383 -34.03 0.89 2.10
N GLY A 384 -32.85 0.41 2.52
CA GLY A 384 -32.67 -0.45 3.70
C GLY A 384 -33.24 0.17 4.98
N LYS A 385 -32.96 1.46 5.21
CA LYS A 385 -33.45 2.22 6.36
C LYS A 385 -34.97 2.39 6.34
N TYR A 386 -35.56 2.75 5.18
CA TYR A 386 -37.01 2.93 5.05
C TYR A 386 -37.77 1.64 5.36
N VAL A 387 -37.38 0.52 4.76
CA VAL A 387 -38.06 -0.78 4.99
C VAL A 387 -37.85 -1.27 6.43
N ALA A 388 -36.65 -1.11 7.00
CA ALA A 388 -36.40 -1.45 8.40
C ALA A 388 -37.25 -0.63 9.38
N GLY A 389 -37.40 0.68 9.12
CA GLY A 389 -38.30 1.56 9.87
C GLY A 389 -39.75 1.09 9.75
N LYS A 390 -40.26 0.93 8.52
CA LYS A 390 -41.62 0.47 8.26
C LYS A 390 -41.95 -0.86 8.92
N MET A 391 -41.04 -1.84 8.87
CA MET A 391 -41.16 -3.11 9.58
C MET A 391 -41.31 -2.91 11.09
N ARG A 392 -40.39 -2.17 11.72
CA ARG A 392 -40.40 -1.88 13.16
C ARG A 392 -41.70 -1.18 13.58
N ASP A 393 -42.14 -0.21 12.78
CA ASP A 393 -43.31 0.61 13.06
C ASP A 393 -44.62 -0.17 12.82
N GLN A 394 -44.58 -1.23 12.01
CA GLN A 394 -45.61 -2.28 11.85
C GLN A 394 -45.43 -3.46 12.84
N GLY A 395 -44.65 -3.28 13.91
CA GLY A 395 -44.48 -4.27 14.99
C GLY A 395 -43.61 -5.49 14.65
N VAL A 396 -43.00 -5.55 13.47
CA VAL A 396 -42.09 -6.63 13.05
C VAL A 396 -40.76 -6.52 13.78
N THR A 397 -40.19 -7.66 14.18
CA THR A 397 -38.86 -7.74 14.78
C THR A 397 -37.77 -7.44 13.76
N ALA A 398 -37.31 -6.19 13.69
CA ALA A 398 -36.37 -5.70 12.68
C ALA A 398 -35.02 -5.25 13.29
N VAL A 399 -33.94 -5.87 12.85
CA VAL A 399 -32.56 -5.52 13.22
C VAL A 399 -31.86 -4.86 12.03
N TYR A 400 -31.51 -3.58 12.16
CA TYR A 400 -30.83 -2.82 11.12
C TYR A 400 -29.42 -2.38 11.56
N GLU A 401 -28.42 -2.57 10.70
CA GLU A 401 -27.03 -2.18 10.96
C GLU A 401 -26.44 -1.35 9.81
N GLU A 402 -26.21 -0.06 10.03
CA GLU A 402 -25.44 0.80 9.11
C GLU A 402 -23.94 0.68 9.41
N TYR A 403 -23.10 0.48 8.40
CA TYR A 403 -21.64 0.48 8.54
C TYR A 403 -21.06 1.77 7.94
N GLU A 404 -20.49 2.61 8.80
CA GLU A 404 -20.07 3.97 8.46
C GLU A 404 -19.09 4.01 7.27
N ALA A 405 -19.38 4.85 6.29
CA ALA A 405 -18.59 5.05 5.07
C ALA A 405 -18.31 3.78 4.23
N MET A 406 -18.99 2.65 4.48
CA MET A 406 -18.78 1.42 3.70
C MET A 406 -19.52 1.47 2.33
N PRO A 407 -18.96 0.86 1.27
CA PRO A 407 -19.63 0.71 -0.04
C PRO A 407 -20.69 -0.42 -0.05
N HIS A 408 -21.40 -0.57 -1.18
CA HIS A 408 -22.35 -1.66 -1.41
C HIS A 408 -21.77 -3.07 -1.16
N CYS A 409 -22.48 -3.93 -0.44
CA CYS A 409 -22.06 -5.32 -0.14
C CYS A 409 -20.64 -5.44 0.44
N PHE A 410 -20.14 -4.42 1.17
CA PHE A 410 -18.72 -4.32 1.55
C PHE A 410 -18.18 -5.57 2.25
N ALA A 411 -19.00 -6.25 3.06
CA ALA A 411 -18.59 -7.42 3.82
C ALA A 411 -18.11 -8.58 2.92
N LEU A 412 -18.71 -8.71 1.73
CA LEU A 412 -18.38 -9.74 0.74
C LEU A 412 -17.09 -9.39 -0.02
N LEU A 413 -16.94 -8.12 -0.43
CA LEU A 413 -15.81 -7.65 -1.24
C LEU A 413 -14.53 -7.36 -0.42
N PHE A 414 -14.66 -6.87 0.81
CA PHE A 414 -13.55 -6.38 1.63
C PHE A 414 -13.29 -7.25 2.87
N SER A 415 -13.28 -8.58 2.70
CA SER A 415 -13.18 -9.60 3.78
C SER A 415 -11.95 -9.55 4.72
N HIS A 416 -11.13 -8.51 4.64
CA HIS A 416 -9.96 -8.22 5.47
C HIS A 416 -10.18 -7.04 6.45
N LEU A 417 -11.22 -6.23 6.22
CA LEU A 417 -11.64 -5.15 7.13
C LEU A 417 -12.22 -5.71 8.43
N ALA A 418 -12.16 -4.92 9.50
CA ALA A 418 -12.66 -5.33 10.82
C ALA A 418 -14.20 -5.29 10.84
N GLU A 419 -14.76 -4.28 10.18
CA GLU A 419 -16.15 -4.06 9.82
C GLU A 419 -16.73 -5.31 9.12
N SER A 420 -16.00 -5.87 8.15
CA SER A 420 -16.39 -7.08 7.40
C SER A 420 -16.25 -8.40 8.20
N ARG A 421 -15.69 -8.35 9.41
CA ARG A 421 -15.79 -9.42 10.41
C ARG A 421 -17.03 -9.20 11.27
N ARG A 422 -17.16 -8.02 11.89
CA ARG A 422 -18.30 -7.61 12.73
C ARG A 422 -19.66 -7.80 12.04
N CYS A 423 -19.75 -7.46 10.75
CA CYS A 423 -20.95 -7.67 9.93
C CYS A 423 -21.30 -9.16 9.76
N PHE A 424 -20.33 -10.03 9.44
CA PHE A 424 -20.59 -11.47 9.36
C PHE A 424 -20.88 -12.10 10.73
N GLU A 425 -20.28 -11.57 11.80
CA GLU A 425 -20.53 -12.00 13.17
C GLU A 425 -21.97 -11.65 13.60
N SER A 426 -22.48 -10.46 13.24
CA SER A 426 -23.90 -10.12 13.41
C SER A 426 -24.81 -10.97 12.52
N TRP A 427 -24.56 -11.01 11.22
CA TRP A 427 -25.38 -11.72 10.24
C TRP A 427 -25.55 -13.20 10.63
N THR A 428 -24.45 -13.88 10.92
CA THR A 428 -24.48 -15.31 11.28
C THR A 428 -24.84 -15.55 12.75
N GLY A 429 -24.65 -14.56 13.63
CA GLY A 429 -25.20 -14.56 14.99
C GLY A 429 -26.72 -14.55 14.99
N PHE A 430 -27.32 -13.62 14.24
CA PHE A 430 -28.77 -13.52 14.04
C PHE A 430 -29.34 -14.79 13.37
N VAL A 431 -28.70 -15.32 12.32
CA VAL A 431 -29.13 -16.56 11.65
C VAL A 431 -29.13 -17.77 12.61
N LYS A 432 -28.22 -17.82 13.59
CA LYS A 432 -28.28 -18.83 14.67
C LYS A 432 -29.42 -18.52 15.64
N GLN A 433 -29.49 -17.30 16.15
CA GLN A 433 -30.50 -16.91 17.13
C GLN A 433 -31.92 -17.15 16.61
N ALA A 434 -32.21 -16.87 15.34
CA ALA A 434 -33.51 -17.14 14.73
C ALA A 434 -33.93 -18.62 14.74
N VAL A 435 -32.96 -19.55 14.78
CA VAL A 435 -33.18 -21.01 14.76
C VAL A 435 -33.07 -21.61 16.17
N GLU A 436 -32.40 -20.94 17.11
CA GLU A 436 -32.12 -21.46 18.46
C GLU A 436 -32.94 -20.77 19.58
N ASP A 437 -33.20 -19.46 19.45
CA ASP A 437 -34.02 -18.64 20.35
C ASP A 437 -34.58 -17.40 19.59
N PRO A 438 -35.61 -17.56 18.73
CA PRO A 438 -36.20 -16.44 18.01
C PRO A 438 -36.89 -15.43 18.94
N ALA A 439 -37.33 -15.86 20.13
CA ALA A 439 -38.00 -14.99 21.12
C ALA A 439 -37.04 -14.01 21.81
N GLY A 440 -35.75 -14.35 21.89
CA GLY A 440 -34.69 -13.46 22.37
C GLY A 440 -34.30 -12.33 21.39
N ILE A 441 -34.79 -12.35 20.14
CA ILE A 441 -34.50 -11.31 19.15
C ILE A 441 -35.35 -10.07 19.45
N LYS A 442 -34.72 -8.89 19.44
CA LYS A 442 -35.38 -7.59 19.64
C LYS A 442 -35.04 -6.62 18.52
N SER A 443 -36.01 -5.80 18.13
CA SER A 443 -35.78 -4.74 17.14
C SER A 443 -34.72 -3.75 17.63
N ARG A 444 -33.80 -3.37 16.75
CA ARG A 444 -32.76 -2.36 17.00
C ARG A 444 -32.29 -1.75 15.69
N ALA A 445 -31.81 -0.50 15.72
CA ALA A 445 -31.14 0.13 14.60
C ALA A 445 -29.81 0.72 15.09
N THR A 446 -28.70 0.42 14.42
CA THR A 446 -27.35 0.72 14.95
C THR A 446 -26.42 1.17 13.83
N THR A 447 -25.72 2.30 14.00
CA THR A 447 -24.57 2.68 13.17
C THR A 447 -23.28 2.16 13.80
N VAL A 448 -22.56 1.31 13.09
CA VAL A 448 -21.23 0.80 13.42
C VAL A 448 -20.17 1.75 12.84
N LYS A 449 -19.35 2.35 13.69
CA LYS A 449 -18.31 3.32 13.30
C LYS A 449 -17.12 2.66 12.60
N ALA A 450 -16.60 3.35 11.58
CA ALA A 450 -15.45 2.88 10.82
C ALA A 450 -14.18 2.92 11.67
N VAL A 451 -13.28 1.96 11.47
CA VAL A 451 -12.01 1.76 12.21
C VAL A 451 -12.18 1.43 13.70
N THR A 452 -13.10 2.06 14.44
CA THR A 452 -13.31 1.83 15.89
C THR A 452 -14.25 0.67 16.20
N LEU A 453 -15.19 0.35 15.30
CA LEU A 453 -16.33 -0.56 15.54
C LEU A 453 -17.22 -0.16 16.73
N GLU A 454 -17.25 1.13 17.08
CA GLU A 454 -18.17 1.66 18.08
C GLU A 454 -19.62 1.55 17.57
N GLU A 455 -20.50 0.98 18.40
CA GLU A 455 -21.91 0.76 18.05
C GLU A 455 -22.77 1.87 18.65
N VAL A 456 -23.40 2.67 17.79
CA VAL A 456 -24.23 3.82 18.17
C VAL A 456 -25.69 3.50 17.82
N ASP A 457 -26.58 3.56 18.82
CA ASP A 457 -28.03 3.40 18.61
C ASP A 457 -28.58 4.56 17.76
N MET A 458 -29.35 4.22 16.72
CA MET A 458 -30.00 5.20 15.83
C MET A 458 -31.30 5.77 16.44
N GLY A 459 -31.79 5.16 17.52
CA GLY A 459 -32.96 5.58 18.28
C GLY A 459 -34.31 5.13 17.70
N PRO A 460 -35.42 5.45 18.42
CA PRO A 460 -36.78 5.06 18.02
C PRO A 460 -37.36 5.92 16.87
N GLY A 461 -36.65 6.95 16.41
CA GLY A 461 -37.11 7.82 15.32
C GLY A 461 -37.16 7.11 13.96
N GLY A 462 -37.68 7.81 12.94
CA GLY A 462 -37.62 7.34 11.56
C GLY A 462 -36.16 7.21 11.10
N LEU A 463 -35.80 6.06 10.50
CA LEU A 463 -34.43 5.78 10.06
C LEU A 463 -34.05 6.53 8.76
N VAL A 464 -35.04 7.13 8.09
CA VAL A 464 -34.90 8.06 6.95
C VAL A 464 -35.55 9.40 7.28
N PRO A 465 -35.08 10.52 6.70
CA PRO A 465 -35.56 11.87 7.03
C PRO A 465 -36.80 12.32 6.25
N TYR A 466 -37.56 11.40 5.63
CA TYR A 466 -38.70 11.68 4.75
C TYR A 466 -39.84 10.67 4.97
N THR A 467 -41.07 11.04 4.61
CA THR A 467 -42.27 10.23 4.87
C THR A 467 -42.55 9.16 3.81
N GLU A 468 -43.55 8.32 4.04
CA GLU A 468 -44.02 7.34 3.05
C GLU A 468 -44.67 8.01 1.83
N GLU A 469 -45.32 9.16 2.01
CA GLU A 469 -45.89 9.98 0.95
C GLU A 469 -44.79 10.60 0.08
N GLU A 470 -43.76 11.19 0.69
CA GLU A 470 -42.60 11.75 -0.02
C GLU A 470 -41.80 10.67 -0.76
N MET A 471 -41.74 9.45 -0.22
CA MET A 471 -41.13 8.28 -0.87
C MET A 471 -41.97 7.86 -2.08
N LYS A 472 -43.29 7.67 -1.92
CA LYS A 472 -44.21 7.31 -3.01
C LYS A 472 -44.25 8.36 -4.13
N GLU A 473 -44.23 9.66 -3.79
CA GLU A 473 -44.24 10.74 -4.79
C GLU A 473 -43.02 10.66 -5.72
N ARG A 474 -41.84 10.27 -5.21
CA ARG A 474 -40.63 10.05 -6.03
C ARG A 474 -40.79 8.89 -7.01
N LEU A 475 -41.27 7.74 -6.52
CA LEU A 475 -41.50 6.55 -7.32
C LEU A 475 -42.54 6.77 -8.43
N TYR A 476 -43.64 7.43 -8.09
CA TYR A 476 -44.69 7.79 -9.03
C TYR A 476 -44.19 8.79 -10.07
N LYS A 477 -43.54 9.88 -9.64
CA LYS A 477 -42.96 10.88 -10.56
C LYS A 477 -41.99 10.24 -11.57
N TRP A 478 -41.13 9.32 -11.12
CA TRP A 478 -40.23 8.62 -12.04
C TRP A 478 -41.01 7.85 -13.11
N CYS A 479 -42.15 7.25 -12.79
CA CYS A 479 -43.00 6.60 -13.78
C CYS A 479 -43.70 7.58 -14.73
N GLU A 480 -44.13 8.75 -14.23
CA GLU A 480 -44.65 9.84 -15.06
C GLU A 480 -43.61 10.28 -16.11
N GLU A 481 -42.32 10.36 -15.72
CA GLU A 481 -41.21 10.78 -16.58
C GLU A 481 -40.66 9.64 -17.47
N ASN A 482 -40.79 8.37 -17.07
CA ASN A 482 -40.11 7.24 -17.74
C ASN A 482 -41.04 6.20 -18.40
N THR A 483 -42.37 6.27 -18.30
CA THR A 483 -43.29 5.37 -19.02
C THR A 483 -44.07 6.09 -20.13
N SER A 484 -44.65 5.36 -21.09
CA SER A 484 -45.37 5.96 -22.22
C SER A 484 -46.73 6.54 -21.81
N SER A 485 -47.09 7.68 -22.39
CA SER A 485 -48.12 8.60 -21.87
C SER A 485 -49.53 8.02 -21.65
N GLU A 486 -49.94 6.97 -22.36
CA GLU A 486 -51.24 6.31 -22.15
C GLU A 486 -51.39 5.57 -20.82
N ALA A 487 -50.28 5.12 -20.21
CA ALA A 487 -50.29 4.49 -18.89
C ALA A 487 -50.30 5.54 -17.78
N VAL A 488 -49.45 6.55 -17.91
CA VAL A 488 -49.27 7.66 -16.95
C VAL A 488 -50.58 8.40 -16.70
N ALA A 489 -51.30 8.78 -17.77
CA ALA A 489 -52.47 9.65 -17.70
C ALA A 489 -53.68 9.07 -16.94
N LYS A 490 -53.63 7.80 -16.52
CA LYS A 490 -54.73 7.10 -15.81
C LYS A 490 -54.47 6.87 -14.32
N LEU A 491 -53.24 7.06 -13.84
CA LEU A 491 -52.84 6.67 -12.47
C LEU A 491 -52.91 7.79 -11.42
N PHE A 492 -52.86 9.08 -11.81
CA PHE A 492 -52.54 10.17 -10.87
C PHE A 492 -53.55 11.33 -10.86
N ALA A 493 -54.45 11.30 -9.89
CA ALA A 493 -55.22 12.45 -9.42
C ALA A 493 -54.82 12.77 -7.95
N ARG A 494 -54.20 13.93 -7.71
CA ARG A 494 -53.65 14.38 -6.41
C ARG A 494 -54.73 14.98 -5.48
N PRO A 495 -54.54 14.99 -4.14
CA PRO A 495 -53.75 16.02 -3.41
C PRO A 495 -52.94 15.42 -2.20
N PHE A 496 -52.43 16.09 -1.15
CA PHE A 496 -52.48 17.50 -0.67
C PHE A 496 -51.16 17.93 0.04
N LEU A 497 -50.93 19.25 0.08
CA LEU A 497 -49.88 20.09 0.69
C LEU A 497 -49.57 20.02 2.24
N TRP A 498 -48.42 20.62 2.65
CA TRP A 498 -48.11 21.46 3.88
C TRP A 498 -47.07 21.05 5.01
N LEU A 499 -45.87 21.67 4.95
CA LEU A 499 -45.22 22.59 5.94
C LEU A 499 -44.38 22.19 7.23
N ARG A 500 -43.04 22.44 7.16
CA ARG A 500 -42.07 23.19 8.06
C ARG A 500 -41.81 22.95 9.59
N ARG A 501 -40.51 23.16 9.94
CA ARG A 501 -39.85 23.53 11.26
C ARG A 501 -39.66 22.39 12.30
N GLY A 502 -38.58 22.30 13.11
CA GLY A 502 -37.25 22.97 13.16
C GLY A 502 -36.60 23.05 14.58
N VAL A 503 -35.25 23.20 14.69
CA VAL A 503 -34.45 23.67 15.89
C VAL A 503 -34.23 22.66 17.06
N CYS A 504 -33.11 22.55 17.83
CA CYS A 504 -31.64 22.76 17.66
C CYS A 504 -30.79 22.19 18.85
N VAL A 505 -29.52 21.80 18.60
CA VAL A 505 -28.26 21.87 19.43
C VAL A 505 -28.19 21.38 20.90
N GLY A 506 -27.11 20.62 21.26
CA GLY A 506 -26.63 20.36 22.64
C GLY A 506 -25.20 19.73 22.69
N GLU A 507 -24.43 19.88 23.79
CA GLU A 507 -22.97 19.55 23.86
C GLU A 507 -22.49 18.62 25.01
N LYS A 508 -21.43 17.83 24.71
CA LYS A 508 -20.24 17.41 25.51
C LYS A 508 -20.34 16.94 26.98
N ARG A 509 -19.58 15.86 27.30
CA ARG A 509 -18.43 15.89 28.26
C ARG A 509 -17.55 14.62 28.27
N GLU A 510 -16.31 14.76 28.74
CA GLU A 510 -15.30 13.68 28.93
C GLU A 510 -15.12 13.30 30.41
N ARG A 511 -14.41 12.18 30.71
CA ARG A 511 -13.20 12.20 31.59
C ARG A 511 -12.42 10.87 31.72
N LYS A 512 -11.09 10.96 31.49
CA LYS A 512 -9.91 10.36 32.20
C LYS A 512 -9.91 8.89 32.70
N GLY A 513 -8.80 8.18 32.40
CA GLY A 513 -8.39 6.90 33.02
C GLY A 513 -7.15 7.00 33.94
N ARG A 514 -6.50 5.86 34.27
CA ARG A 514 -5.28 5.78 35.12
C ARG A 514 -4.45 4.52 34.81
N ALA A 515 -3.15 4.51 35.18
CA ALA A 515 -2.21 3.40 35.04
C ALA A 515 -1.36 3.15 36.32
N GLN A 516 -0.59 2.05 36.36
CA GLN A 516 0.37 1.69 37.44
C GLN A 516 1.66 1.05 36.87
N ASN A 517 2.70 0.90 37.71
CA ASN A 517 4.11 0.75 37.31
C ASN A 517 4.82 -0.53 37.87
N PRO A 518 6.07 -0.86 37.46
CA PRO A 518 6.66 -2.21 37.55
C PRO A 518 7.88 -2.36 38.49
N SER A 519 8.53 -3.55 38.48
CA SER A 519 9.89 -3.79 39.01
C SER A 519 10.72 -4.75 38.12
N THR A 520 11.92 -5.16 38.56
CA THR A 520 13.12 -5.44 37.74
C THR A 520 13.45 -6.91 37.41
N SER A 521 13.98 -7.16 36.19
CA SER A 521 15.21 -7.96 35.94
C SER A 521 15.58 -7.98 34.44
N THR A 522 16.81 -8.44 34.12
CA THR A 522 17.48 -8.55 32.79
C THR A 522 16.61 -8.32 31.54
N ASN A 523 16.77 -7.18 30.86
CA ASN A 523 15.93 -6.72 29.74
C ASN A 523 15.72 -7.80 28.64
N PRO A 524 14.55 -8.47 28.57
CA PRO A 524 14.35 -9.64 27.71
C PRO A 524 14.52 -9.33 26.22
N LYS A 525 14.15 -8.10 25.82
CA LYS A 525 14.19 -7.62 24.44
C LYS A 525 15.60 -7.62 23.85
N LYS A 526 16.66 -7.47 24.65
CA LYS A 526 18.05 -7.59 24.17
C LYS A 526 18.40 -9.04 23.82
N LYS A 527 18.01 -10.00 24.64
CA LYS A 527 18.23 -11.45 24.41
C LYS A 527 17.45 -11.95 23.20
N GLU A 528 16.19 -11.50 23.07
CA GLU A 528 15.32 -11.77 21.91
C GLU A 528 15.93 -11.24 20.60
N LYS A 529 16.35 -9.97 20.56
CA LYS A 529 17.02 -9.36 19.40
C LYS A 529 18.29 -10.11 18.99
N MET A 530 19.17 -10.47 19.93
CA MET A 530 20.39 -11.24 19.62
C MET A 530 20.09 -12.65 19.09
N ASN A 531 19.00 -13.29 19.53
CA ASN A 531 18.59 -14.59 18.99
C ASN A 531 18.04 -14.45 17.56
N ARG A 532 17.23 -13.41 17.27
CA ARG A 532 16.77 -13.08 15.90
C ARG A 532 17.96 -12.86 14.97
N HIS A 533 18.94 -12.08 15.43
CA HIS A 533 20.16 -11.76 14.71
C HIS A 533 20.94 -13.01 14.29
N ARG A 534 21.32 -13.87 15.26
CA ARG A 534 22.03 -15.14 14.99
C ARG A 534 21.29 -16.06 14.02
N ALA A 535 19.96 -16.12 14.12
CA ALA A 535 19.11 -16.91 13.21
C ALA A 535 19.01 -16.33 11.78
N ALA A 536 19.34 -15.04 11.58
CA ALA A 536 19.51 -14.44 10.26
C ALA A 536 20.93 -14.67 9.72
N VAL A 537 21.96 -14.45 10.54
CA VAL A 537 23.38 -14.65 10.19
C VAL A 537 23.64 -16.10 9.75
N SER A 538 23.11 -17.09 10.48
CA SER A 538 23.23 -18.52 10.11
C SER A 538 22.68 -18.83 8.70
N LYS A 539 21.58 -18.19 8.28
CA LYS A 539 21.00 -18.35 6.94
C LYS A 539 21.82 -17.65 5.87
N ILE A 540 22.38 -16.49 6.20
CA ILE A 540 23.28 -15.72 5.32
C ILE A 540 24.57 -16.50 5.09
N ALA A 541 25.19 -17.04 6.14
CA ALA A 541 26.37 -17.89 6.08
C ALA A 541 26.14 -19.14 5.22
N ALA A 542 25.04 -19.87 5.42
CA ALA A 542 24.67 -21.01 4.57
C ALA A 542 24.45 -20.60 3.11
N SER A 543 23.83 -19.44 2.84
CA SER A 543 23.65 -18.93 1.47
C SER A 543 24.96 -18.53 0.82
N VAL A 544 25.91 -17.95 1.57
CA VAL A 544 27.24 -17.55 1.09
C VAL A 544 28.08 -18.79 0.76
N ARG A 545 28.11 -19.78 1.67
CA ARG A 545 28.78 -21.08 1.47
C ARG A 545 28.32 -21.77 0.19
N ALA A 546 27.02 -21.80 -0.07
CA ALA A 546 26.48 -22.42 -1.28
C ALA A 546 27.00 -21.76 -2.58
N PHE A 547 27.27 -20.44 -2.59
CA PHE A 547 27.92 -19.79 -3.74
C PHE A 547 29.39 -20.18 -3.86
N TYR A 548 30.11 -20.24 -2.74
CA TYR A 548 31.51 -20.65 -2.67
C TYR A 548 31.75 -22.08 -3.16
N GLU A 549 30.91 -23.02 -2.73
CA GLU A 549 30.93 -24.44 -3.15
C GLU A 549 30.73 -24.62 -4.66
N ARG A 550 30.16 -23.62 -5.36
CA ARG A 550 30.03 -23.59 -6.83
C ARG A 550 31.09 -22.71 -7.53
N GLY A 551 31.98 -22.06 -6.79
CA GLY A 551 32.94 -21.08 -7.32
C GLY A 551 32.30 -19.79 -7.85
N GLU A 552 31.07 -19.48 -7.45
CA GLU A 552 30.27 -18.38 -8.00
C GLU A 552 30.39 -17.07 -7.18
N PRO A 553 30.62 -15.90 -7.83
CA PRO A 553 30.62 -14.61 -7.14
C PRO A 553 29.19 -14.15 -6.79
N TYR A 554 28.87 -14.03 -5.49
CA TYR A 554 27.58 -13.50 -5.05
C TYR A 554 27.49 -11.96 -5.11
N ARG A 555 26.25 -11.44 -5.04
CA ARG A 555 25.94 -10.02 -4.83
C ARG A 555 25.03 -9.86 -3.61
N VAL A 556 25.20 -8.76 -2.89
CA VAL A 556 24.42 -8.44 -1.68
C VAL A 556 23.14 -7.68 -2.06
N TYR A 557 21.98 -8.19 -1.63
CA TYR A 557 20.70 -7.53 -1.79
C TYR A 557 20.24 -6.92 -0.45
N LYS A 558 20.14 -5.59 -0.40
CA LYS A 558 19.85 -4.82 0.82
C LYS A 558 18.63 -3.90 0.76
N GLY A 559 17.88 -3.91 -0.35
CA GLY A 559 16.62 -3.18 -0.52
C GLY A 559 16.73 -1.69 -0.94
N SER A 560 17.74 -0.95 -0.48
CA SER A 560 18.02 0.45 -0.87
C SER A 560 19.52 0.74 -0.92
N SER A 561 19.95 1.77 -1.67
CA SER A 561 21.35 2.22 -1.68
C SER A 561 21.50 3.59 -2.33
N ASN A 562 22.36 4.45 -1.77
CA ASN A 562 22.69 5.79 -2.27
C ASN A 562 24.02 5.78 -3.06
N THR A 563 24.19 4.91 -4.07
CA THR A 563 25.45 4.79 -4.86
C THR A 563 25.19 5.04 -6.34
N THR A 564 26.04 5.80 -7.01
CA THR A 564 25.88 6.20 -8.44
C THR A 564 26.08 5.05 -9.46
N ARG A 565 26.30 3.82 -8.96
CA ARG A 565 26.45 2.58 -9.70
C ARG A 565 25.08 1.92 -9.97
N ARG A 566 24.86 1.36 -11.17
CA ARG A 566 23.63 0.59 -11.47
C ARG A 566 23.56 -0.65 -10.58
N LEU A 567 22.44 -0.83 -9.89
CA LEU A 567 22.14 -2.04 -9.12
C LEU A 567 21.95 -3.26 -10.05
N ALA A 568 22.27 -4.45 -9.54
CA ALA A 568 21.97 -5.71 -10.22
C ALA A 568 20.51 -6.17 -9.94
N ALA A 569 20.14 -7.34 -10.46
CA ALA A 569 18.78 -7.86 -10.47
C ALA A 569 18.16 -8.09 -9.07
N GLY A 570 16.84 -8.32 -9.07
CA GLY A 570 16.01 -8.35 -7.88
C GLY A 570 16.12 -9.61 -7.00
N PRO A 571 15.15 -9.81 -6.09
CA PRO A 571 15.13 -10.92 -5.13
C PRO A 571 15.34 -12.28 -5.81
N GLY A 572 16.26 -13.08 -5.27
CA GLY A 572 16.57 -14.44 -5.76
C GLY A 572 17.88 -14.58 -6.56
N THR A 573 18.61 -13.50 -6.83
CA THR A 573 19.88 -13.53 -7.60
C THR A 573 21.13 -13.14 -6.77
N GLY A 574 21.09 -13.38 -5.46
CA GLY A 574 22.17 -13.02 -4.54
C GLY A 574 21.80 -13.22 -3.07
N VAL A 575 22.72 -12.84 -2.18
CA VAL A 575 22.60 -12.98 -0.72
C VAL A 575 21.76 -11.83 -0.16
N ASP A 576 20.63 -12.14 0.47
CA ASP A 576 19.68 -11.17 1.01
C ASP A 576 19.98 -10.83 2.48
N ILE A 577 20.27 -9.57 2.77
CA ILE A 577 20.60 -9.08 4.11
C ILE A 577 19.52 -8.17 4.71
N ARG A 578 18.33 -8.08 4.09
CA ARG A 578 17.27 -7.15 4.54
C ARG A 578 16.79 -7.39 5.98
N ALA A 579 17.03 -8.58 6.54
CA ALA A 579 16.72 -8.90 7.92
C ALA A 579 17.72 -8.32 8.95
N LEU A 580 18.87 -7.80 8.50
CA LEU A 580 19.92 -7.23 9.35
C LEU A 580 19.79 -5.70 9.43
N ASP A 581 18.64 -5.24 9.93
CA ASP A 581 18.12 -3.87 9.89
C ASP A 581 17.91 -3.19 11.27
N ASN A 582 18.37 -3.80 12.36
CA ASN A 582 18.11 -3.36 13.74
C ASN A 582 19.36 -2.85 14.49
N VAL A 583 19.16 -1.80 15.31
CA VAL A 583 20.03 -1.53 16.46
C VAL A 583 19.67 -2.52 17.56
N LEU A 584 20.62 -3.37 17.95
CA LEU A 584 20.39 -4.49 18.87
C LEU A 584 20.40 -4.04 20.34
N SER A 585 21.36 -3.18 20.71
CA SER A 585 21.34 -2.45 21.98
C SER A 585 22.26 -1.23 21.95
N VAL A 586 21.85 -0.16 22.62
CA VAL A 586 22.74 0.94 23.04
C VAL A 586 23.14 0.68 24.50
N ASP A 587 24.42 0.90 24.81
CA ASP A 587 25.00 0.83 26.14
C ASP A 587 25.54 2.22 26.51
N ALA A 588 24.80 2.92 27.36
CA ALA A 588 25.12 4.30 27.74
C ALA A 588 26.36 4.40 28.63
N ALA A 589 26.66 3.37 29.42
CA ALA A 589 27.81 3.33 30.33
C ALA A 589 29.11 3.07 29.56
N ARG A 590 29.09 2.14 28.60
CA ARG A 590 30.23 1.85 27.70
C ARG A 590 30.35 2.82 26.52
N ARG A 591 29.37 3.72 26.35
CA ARG A 591 29.16 4.60 25.19
C ARG A 591 29.30 3.85 23.85
N THR A 592 28.49 2.81 23.66
CA THR A 592 28.50 1.96 22.45
C THR A 592 27.12 1.59 21.94
N ALA A 593 27.04 1.21 20.66
CA ALA A 593 25.86 0.56 20.07
C ALA A 593 26.25 -0.71 19.31
N LEU A 594 25.47 -1.79 19.48
CA LEU A 594 25.50 -2.97 18.60
C LEU A 594 24.49 -2.76 17.47
N VAL A 595 24.96 -2.74 16.23
CA VAL A 595 24.22 -2.24 15.06
C VAL A 595 24.37 -3.20 13.89
N GLU A 596 23.25 -3.63 13.31
CA GLU A 596 23.26 -4.46 12.10
C GLU A 596 23.54 -3.60 10.83
N PRO A 597 24.20 -4.15 9.79
CA PRO A 597 24.77 -3.41 8.65
C PRO A 597 23.77 -2.65 7.78
N ASN A 598 22.48 -3.03 7.79
CA ASN A 598 21.43 -2.38 7.01
C ASN A 598 20.67 -1.30 7.79
N VAL A 599 21.03 -1.03 9.05
CA VAL A 599 20.53 0.14 9.80
C VAL A 599 20.96 1.43 9.08
N PRO A 600 20.02 2.29 8.65
CA PRO A 600 20.33 3.60 8.08
C PRO A 600 20.66 4.65 9.16
N MET A 601 21.38 5.71 8.80
CA MET A 601 21.85 6.74 9.72
C MET A 601 20.73 7.46 10.49
N ASP A 602 19.57 7.71 9.86
CA ASP A 602 18.41 8.26 10.59
C ASP A 602 17.93 7.34 11.73
N ARG A 603 17.73 6.06 11.46
CA ARG A 603 17.33 5.07 12.48
C ARG A 603 18.42 4.83 13.53
N LEU A 604 19.70 5.03 13.20
CA LEU A 604 20.80 4.95 14.16
C LEU A 604 20.78 6.13 15.14
N VAL A 605 20.72 7.37 14.63
CA VAL A 605 20.63 8.58 15.47
C VAL A 605 19.36 8.56 16.33
N GLU A 606 18.22 8.16 15.77
CA GLU A 606 16.96 8.01 16.54
C GLU A 606 17.03 6.94 17.64
N ALA A 607 17.91 5.94 17.51
CA ALA A 607 18.11 4.90 18.51
C ALA A 607 19.11 5.30 19.61
N THR A 608 20.11 6.14 19.30
CA THR A 608 21.14 6.57 20.27
C THR A 608 20.78 7.86 21.00
N LEU A 609 20.12 8.82 20.33
CA LEU A 609 19.82 10.14 20.89
C LEU A 609 18.99 10.09 22.19
N PRO A 610 18.02 9.17 22.38
CA PRO A 610 17.31 9.00 23.66
C PRO A 610 18.19 8.55 24.84
N HIS A 611 19.43 8.13 24.59
CA HIS A 611 20.43 7.80 25.60
C HIS A 611 21.43 8.95 25.85
N GLY A 612 21.21 10.14 25.28
CA GLY A 612 22.16 11.25 25.35
C GLY A 612 23.43 11.02 24.51
N LEU A 613 23.33 10.23 23.43
CA LEU A 613 24.48 9.77 22.65
C LEU A 613 24.23 9.82 21.13
N VAL A 614 25.28 10.06 20.34
CA VAL A 614 25.28 9.94 18.87
C VAL A 614 26.56 9.26 18.38
N PRO A 615 26.58 8.65 17.17
CA PRO A 615 27.84 8.22 16.56
C PRO A 615 28.78 9.42 16.32
N PRO A 616 30.12 9.26 16.41
CA PRO A 616 31.06 10.36 16.22
C PRO A 616 31.15 10.84 14.77
N VAL A 617 30.82 9.96 13.82
CA VAL A 617 30.67 10.24 12.39
C VAL A 617 29.29 9.72 11.97
N VAL A 618 28.46 10.59 11.39
CA VAL A 618 27.10 10.26 10.93
C VAL A 618 26.98 10.78 9.51
N MET A 619 26.78 9.87 8.54
CA MET A 619 26.74 10.30 7.14
C MET A 619 25.53 11.19 6.84
N GLU A 620 25.79 12.31 6.17
CA GLU A 620 24.89 13.48 6.13
C GLU A 620 23.62 13.24 5.28
N PHE A 621 23.57 12.10 4.58
CA PHE A 621 22.38 11.57 3.92
C PHE A 621 21.72 10.46 4.79
N PRO A 622 20.51 10.69 5.34
CA PRO A 622 19.76 9.77 6.21
C PRO A 622 19.69 8.30 5.77
N GLY A 623 19.71 8.05 4.45
CA GLY A 623 19.58 6.72 3.85
C GLY A 623 20.85 5.89 3.71
N ILE A 624 22.03 6.40 4.07
CA ILE A 624 23.26 5.61 4.08
C ILE A 624 23.24 4.66 5.29
N THR A 625 23.68 3.42 5.13
CA THR A 625 23.62 2.37 6.17
C THR A 625 24.96 2.17 6.88
N ALA A 626 24.96 1.75 8.14
CA ALA A 626 26.17 1.56 8.96
C ALA A 626 27.22 0.66 8.28
N GLY A 627 26.80 -0.52 7.78
CA GLY A 627 27.69 -1.40 7.00
C GLY A 627 28.07 -0.85 5.62
N GLY A 628 27.33 0.15 5.11
CA GLY A 628 27.67 0.91 3.91
C GLY A 628 28.69 2.01 4.15
N GLY A 629 28.74 2.58 5.36
CA GLY A 629 29.81 3.47 5.83
C GLY A 629 31.11 2.72 6.05
N PHE A 630 31.07 1.62 6.82
CA PHE A 630 32.24 0.78 7.10
C PHE A 630 32.88 0.22 5.82
N ALA A 631 32.09 -0.39 4.94
CA ALA A 631 32.58 -0.94 3.67
C ALA A 631 32.79 0.13 2.57
N GLY A 632 32.68 1.42 2.87
CA GLY A 632 32.81 2.51 1.91
C GLY A 632 33.73 3.61 2.44
N THR A 633 33.82 4.71 1.71
CA THR A 633 34.46 5.93 2.21
C THR A 633 33.41 6.72 2.97
N GLY A 634 33.33 6.55 4.30
CA GLY A 634 32.42 7.28 5.18
C GLY A 634 33.17 8.41 5.89
N GLY A 635 33.33 9.55 5.24
CA GLY A 635 33.90 10.77 5.82
C GLY A 635 32.89 11.92 5.77
N GLU A 636 32.89 12.79 6.77
CA GLU A 636 31.93 13.90 6.91
C GLU A 636 32.55 15.09 7.69
N SER A 637 31.78 16.15 7.95
CA SER A 637 32.20 17.35 8.69
C SER A 637 32.86 17.11 10.07
N SER A 638 32.70 15.94 10.72
CA SER A 638 33.40 15.59 11.97
C SER A 638 34.65 14.69 11.79
N SER A 639 34.97 14.28 10.55
CA SER A 639 36.02 13.30 10.27
C SER A 639 37.45 13.82 10.45
N PHE A 640 37.69 15.13 10.35
CA PHE A 640 38.99 15.73 10.74
C PHE A 640 39.37 15.44 12.21
N ARG A 641 38.36 15.23 13.07
CA ARG A 641 38.49 14.91 14.50
C ARG A 641 38.45 13.39 14.73
N HIS A 642 37.43 12.73 14.20
CA HIS A 642 37.12 11.33 14.53
C HIS A 642 37.72 10.27 13.58
N GLY A 643 38.25 10.68 12.42
CA GLY A 643 38.66 9.78 11.34
C GLY A 643 37.49 9.40 10.43
N TYR A 644 37.68 8.37 9.60
CA TYR A 644 36.59 7.76 8.85
C TYR A 644 35.63 6.97 9.75
N PHE A 645 34.42 6.68 9.26
CA PHE A 645 33.38 5.95 10.02
C PHE A 645 33.88 4.62 10.59
N ASP A 646 34.73 3.87 9.87
CA ASP A 646 35.37 2.63 10.33
C ASP A 646 36.30 2.83 11.54
N GLU A 647 36.96 3.98 11.69
CA GLU A 647 37.77 4.31 12.88
C GLU A 647 36.91 4.51 14.15
N THR A 648 35.58 4.68 13.99
CA THR A 648 34.60 4.72 15.09
C THR A 648 34.01 3.35 15.44
N VAL A 649 34.33 2.29 14.69
CA VAL A 649 33.89 0.92 14.95
C VAL A 649 34.93 0.21 15.82
N ARG A 650 34.52 -0.43 16.92
CA ARG A 650 35.42 -1.21 17.79
C ARG A 650 35.74 -2.60 17.25
N ARG A 651 34.75 -3.24 16.61
CA ARG A 651 34.85 -4.58 16.01
C ARG A 651 33.65 -4.84 15.10
N VAL A 652 33.77 -5.82 14.21
CA VAL A 652 32.70 -6.29 13.32
C VAL A 652 32.54 -7.82 13.38
N GLU A 653 31.32 -8.31 13.23
CA GLU A 653 31.06 -9.71 12.84
C GLU A 653 31.00 -9.74 11.30
N MET A 654 31.64 -10.73 10.69
CA MET A 654 31.71 -10.91 9.24
C MET A 654 31.48 -12.37 8.85
N VAL A 655 30.69 -12.56 7.80
CA VAL A 655 30.61 -13.81 7.05
C VAL A 655 31.69 -13.78 5.97
N LEU A 656 32.65 -14.71 6.05
CA LEU A 656 33.70 -14.91 5.04
C LEU A 656 33.11 -15.54 3.76
N ALA A 657 33.90 -15.55 2.68
CA ALA A 657 33.42 -15.97 1.37
C ALA A 657 32.90 -17.42 1.32
N ASP A 658 33.40 -18.30 2.18
CA ASP A 658 32.99 -19.71 2.34
C ASP A 658 31.86 -19.93 3.36
N GLY A 659 31.33 -18.85 3.94
CA GLY A 659 30.32 -18.91 4.99
C GLY A 659 30.85 -19.36 6.34
N GLU A 660 32.16 -19.23 6.62
CA GLU A 660 32.63 -19.11 8.01
C GLU A 660 32.16 -17.77 8.60
N VAL A 661 31.91 -17.72 9.91
CA VAL A 661 31.53 -16.48 10.63
C VAL A 661 32.64 -16.15 11.60
N VAL A 662 33.26 -14.98 11.42
CA VAL A 662 34.38 -14.49 12.24
C VAL A 662 34.05 -13.15 12.87
N GLU A 663 34.68 -12.85 14.00
CA GLU A 663 34.73 -11.49 14.53
C GLU A 663 36.12 -10.90 14.24
N ALA A 664 36.15 -9.64 13.78
CA ALA A 664 37.36 -8.89 13.48
C ALA A 664 37.39 -7.59 14.29
N GLU A 665 38.46 -7.36 15.04
CA GLU A 665 38.61 -6.24 15.96
C GLU A 665 39.39 -5.07 15.36
N ASN A 666 39.12 -3.85 15.81
CA ASN A 666 39.84 -2.67 15.36
C ASN A 666 41.20 -2.58 16.07
N PRO A 667 42.34 -2.68 15.37
CA PRO A 667 43.65 -2.64 16.01
C PRO A 667 43.96 -1.32 16.72
N ALA A 668 43.33 -0.20 16.31
CA ALA A 668 43.46 1.08 17.01
C ALA A 668 42.80 1.08 18.40
N ARG A 669 42.03 0.03 18.75
CA ARG A 669 41.28 -0.11 20.01
C ARG A 669 41.63 -1.39 20.79
N ALA A 670 42.00 -2.47 20.09
CA ALA A 670 42.32 -3.76 20.68
C ALA A 670 43.81 -4.16 20.54
N GLY A 671 44.63 -3.37 19.84
CA GLY A 671 46.04 -3.67 19.56
C GLY A 671 46.26 -4.38 18.23
N SER A 672 47.49 -4.37 17.72
CA SER A 672 47.88 -4.97 16.43
C SER A 672 47.57 -6.47 16.32
N ASP A 673 47.66 -7.16 17.46
CA ASP A 673 47.63 -8.63 17.55
C ASP A 673 46.22 -9.15 17.88
N SER A 674 45.20 -8.27 17.80
CA SER A 674 43.80 -8.57 18.06
C SER A 674 43.16 -9.44 16.95
N ALA A 675 42.02 -10.04 17.26
CA ALA A 675 41.41 -11.06 16.39
C ALA A 675 41.12 -10.51 14.99
N HIS A 676 41.77 -11.08 13.98
CA HIS A 676 41.66 -10.71 12.55
C HIS A 676 41.83 -9.20 12.28
N ALA A 677 42.74 -8.53 13.00
CA ALA A 677 42.99 -7.08 12.90
C ALA A 677 43.30 -6.57 11.48
N GLU A 678 43.91 -7.40 10.63
CA GLU A 678 44.18 -7.10 9.22
C GLU A 678 42.96 -7.30 8.31
N LEU A 679 42.02 -8.19 8.66
CA LEU A 679 40.71 -8.27 7.99
C LEU A 679 39.89 -7.01 8.30
N PHE A 680 39.89 -6.52 9.55
CA PHE A 680 39.21 -5.28 9.90
C PHE A 680 39.72 -4.12 9.05
N ARG A 681 41.05 -3.89 9.02
CA ARG A 681 41.67 -2.82 8.23
C ARG A 681 41.47 -2.99 6.73
N GLY A 682 41.59 -4.21 6.21
CA GLY A 682 41.39 -4.51 4.80
C GLY A 682 39.93 -4.48 4.32
N ALA A 683 38.96 -4.60 5.23
CA ALA A 683 37.53 -4.53 4.91
C ALA A 683 36.99 -3.09 4.83
N GLY A 684 37.60 -2.17 5.60
CA GLY A 684 37.33 -0.74 5.54
C GLY A 684 37.49 -0.18 4.13
N GLY A 685 36.48 0.51 3.61
CA GLY A 685 36.48 1.07 2.24
C GLY A 685 36.47 0.05 1.08
N ALA A 686 36.74 -1.23 1.33
CA ALA A 686 36.91 -2.27 0.31
C ALA A 686 35.61 -2.81 -0.31
N VAL A 687 34.50 -2.07 -0.22
CA VAL A 687 33.18 -2.34 -0.84
C VAL A 687 32.68 -3.78 -0.69
N GLY A 688 32.94 -4.37 0.48
CA GLY A 688 32.52 -5.73 0.86
C GLY A 688 33.14 -6.82 -0.02
N THR A 689 34.43 -6.72 -0.34
CA THR A 689 35.14 -7.66 -1.23
C THR A 689 35.96 -8.74 -0.51
N LEU A 690 36.18 -8.60 0.80
CA LEU A 690 36.82 -9.62 1.65
C LEU A 690 35.79 -10.49 2.42
N GLY A 691 34.51 -10.11 2.39
CA GLY A 691 33.44 -10.77 3.12
C GLY A 691 32.21 -9.87 3.25
N LEU A 692 31.25 -10.30 4.07
CA LEU A 692 30.00 -9.61 4.34
C LEU A 692 29.88 -9.30 5.84
N THR A 693 30.02 -8.03 6.21
CA THR A 693 29.72 -7.55 7.57
C THR A 693 28.28 -7.84 7.95
N THR A 694 28.08 -8.44 9.13
CA THR A 694 26.77 -8.81 9.69
C THR A 694 26.44 -8.11 11.00
N LEU A 695 27.44 -7.66 11.77
CA LEU A 695 27.26 -6.84 12.97
C LEU A 695 28.40 -5.83 13.10
N LEU A 696 28.13 -4.67 13.70
CA LEU A 696 29.13 -3.66 14.08
C LEU A 696 28.94 -3.26 15.56
N GLU A 697 30.04 -3.13 16.32
CA GLU A 697 30.04 -2.44 17.62
C GLU A 697 30.59 -1.02 17.43
N LEU A 698 29.71 -0.02 17.40
CA LEU A 698 30.06 1.38 17.21
C LEU A 698 30.38 2.06 18.55
N GLU A 699 31.37 2.94 18.56
CA GLU A 699 31.52 3.95 19.61
C GLU A 699 30.45 5.04 19.47
N LEU A 700 30.18 5.73 20.58
CA LEU A 700 29.28 6.89 20.65
C LEU A 700 29.93 8.03 21.42
N VAL A 701 29.65 9.27 21.01
CA VAL A 701 29.97 10.50 21.75
C VAL A 701 28.71 11.06 22.40
N GLU A 702 28.91 11.99 23.33
CA GLU A 702 27.84 12.69 24.03
C GLU A 702 27.03 13.56 23.07
N ALA A 703 25.70 13.41 23.10
CA ALA A 703 24.80 14.25 22.33
C ALA A 703 24.46 15.53 23.11
N LYS A 704 24.53 16.66 22.42
CA LYS A 704 24.10 17.97 22.90
C LYS A 704 22.85 18.44 22.17
N LYS A 705 22.06 19.35 22.77
CA LYS A 705 20.80 19.84 22.13
C LYS A 705 21.05 20.48 20.76
N TYR A 706 22.11 21.29 20.65
CA TYR A 706 22.39 22.13 19.49
C TYR A 706 23.84 21.97 19.00
N VAL A 707 24.06 22.31 17.73
CA VAL A 707 25.35 22.68 17.18
C VAL A 707 25.35 24.20 16.98
N ARG A 708 26.14 24.90 17.79
CA ARG A 708 26.48 26.31 17.57
C ARG A 708 27.32 26.37 16.31
N THR A 709 26.74 26.90 15.24
CA THR A 709 27.30 26.83 13.89
C THR A 709 27.63 28.23 13.40
N THR A 710 28.88 28.46 13.01
CA THR A 710 29.34 29.74 12.47
C THR A 710 29.67 29.57 10.99
N TYR A 711 29.11 30.44 10.14
CA TYR A 711 29.51 30.60 8.74
C TYR A 711 30.43 31.82 8.63
N ARG A 712 31.67 31.63 8.19
CA ARG A 712 32.62 32.71 7.84
C ARG A 712 32.62 32.88 6.33
N ARG A 713 32.35 34.08 5.80
CA ARG A 713 32.55 34.38 4.38
C ARG A 713 34.05 34.32 4.07
N THR A 714 34.39 33.76 2.90
CA THR A 714 35.73 33.88 2.29
C THR A 714 35.61 34.43 0.87
N ARG A 715 36.67 35.09 0.41
CA ARG A 715 36.70 35.93 -0.80
C ARG A 715 37.63 35.39 -1.90
N SER A 716 38.29 34.26 -1.65
CA SER A 716 39.09 33.50 -2.62
C SER A 716 39.11 32.01 -2.28
N VAL A 717 39.58 31.20 -3.22
CA VAL A 717 39.78 29.75 -3.04
C VAL A 717 40.88 29.47 -2.00
N ALA A 718 42.06 30.10 -2.13
CA ALA A 718 43.12 30.08 -1.13
C ALA A 718 42.62 30.40 0.29
N GLU A 719 41.85 31.49 0.46
CA GLU A 719 41.34 31.88 1.78
C GLU A 719 40.41 30.81 2.36
N ALA A 720 39.55 30.18 1.54
CA ALA A 720 38.68 29.11 1.99
C ALA A 720 39.46 27.86 2.45
N ILE A 721 40.49 27.46 1.70
CA ILE A 721 41.32 26.28 2.00
C ILE A 721 42.14 26.52 3.28
N GLU A 722 42.80 27.66 3.39
CA GLU A 722 43.60 28.02 4.58
C GLU A 722 42.71 28.26 5.82
N ALA A 723 41.49 28.79 5.63
CA ALA A 723 40.53 28.88 6.72
C ALA A 723 40.05 27.49 7.19
N VAL A 724 39.72 26.55 6.29
CA VAL A 724 39.40 25.16 6.69
C VAL A 724 40.59 24.53 7.42
N LYS A 725 41.81 24.67 6.90
CA LYS A 725 43.06 24.19 7.52
C LYS A 725 43.26 24.74 8.94
N THR A 726 43.03 26.04 9.13
CA THR A 726 43.08 26.72 10.43
C THR A 726 42.01 26.20 11.40
N GLU A 727 40.76 26.04 10.96
CA GLU A 727 39.64 25.61 11.81
C GLU A 727 39.73 24.13 12.20
N VAL A 728 40.33 23.27 11.37
CA VAL A 728 40.69 21.87 11.67
C VAL A 728 41.63 21.76 12.87
N GLY A 729 42.56 22.70 13.02
CA GLY A 729 43.51 22.74 14.14
C GLY A 729 42.89 23.16 15.49
N ARG A 730 41.64 23.64 15.52
CA ARG A 730 41.04 24.17 16.75
C ARG A 730 40.33 23.09 17.56
N ALA A 731 40.86 22.81 18.75
CA ALA A 731 40.30 21.87 19.72
C ALA A 731 38.85 22.18 20.16
N GLY A 732 38.35 23.39 19.95
CA GLY A 732 36.96 23.78 20.24
C GLY A 732 35.94 23.46 19.14
N ASN A 733 36.35 23.05 17.93
CA ASN A 733 35.44 22.74 16.83
C ASN A 733 35.16 21.23 16.79
N ASP A 734 33.90 20.82 16.85
CA ASP A 734 33.45 19.42 16.68
C ASP A 734 33.19 19.07 15.21
N TYR A 735 32.77 20.07 14.42
CA TYR A 735 32.49 19.96 12.99
C TYR A 735 33.21 21.08 12.23
N VAL A 736 33.78 20.76 11.07
CA VAL A 736 34.34 21.71 10.09
C VAL A 736 33.96 21.23 8.69
N ASP A 737 33.29 22.07 7.91
CA ASP A 737 33.14 21.90 6.47
C ASP A 737 33.13 23.27 5.75
N GLY A 738 32.87 23.30 4.45
CA GLY A 738 32.84 24.54 3.68
C GLY A 738 32.18 24.38 2.32
N ILE A 739 31.79 25.51 1.74
CA ILE A 739 31.14 25.57 0.43
C ILE A 739 31.76 26.71 -0.38
N LEU A 740 32.28 26.40 -1.58
CA LEU A 740 32.66 27.41 -2.55
C LEU A 740 31.49 27.61 -3.54
N PHE A 741 30.92 28.81 -3.57
CA PHE A 741 29.83 29.16 -4.49
C PHE A 741 30.35 29.71 -5.83
N SER A 742 31.54 30.28 -5.82
CA SER A 742 32.32 30.77 -6.96
C SER A 742 33.80 30.91 -6.58
N ARG A 743 34.64 31.45 -7.47
CA ARG A 743 36.05 31.78 -7.19
C ARG A 743 36.22 32.85 -6.10
N ASP A 744 35.23 33.71 -5.94
CA ASP A 744 35.23 34.96 -5.14
C ASP A 744 34.20 34.97 -3.98
N HIS A 745 33.43 33.88 -3.84
CA HIS A 745 32.48 33.67 -2.73
C HIS A 745 32.58 32.24 -2.22
N GLY A 746 33.26 32.08 -1.09
CA GLY A 746 33.22 30.88 -0.26
C GLY A 746 32.55 31.12 1.10
N ALA A 747 32.25 30.03 1.79
CA ALA A 747 31.88 30.02 3.19
C ALA A 747 32.56 28.84 3.90
N VAL A 748 33.27 29.11 4.99
CA VAL A 748 33.77 28.07 5.91
C VAL A 748 32.79 27.94 7.06
N ILE A 749 32.51 26.70 7.46
CA ILE A 749 31.45 26.31 8.39
C ILE A 749 32.11 25.61 9.58
N THR A 750 31.91 26.11 10.79
CA THR A 750 32.41 25.47 12.02
C THR A 750 31.27 25.22 12.99
N GLY A 751 31.19 24.01 13.54
CA GLY A 751 30.17 23.59 14.50
C GLY A 751 30.76 23.20 15.85
N GLN A 752 30.09 23.60 16.94
CA GLN A 752 30.44 23.29 18.32
C GLN A 752 29.22 22.70 19.04
N LEU A 753 29.36 21.55 19.69
CA LEU A 753 28.28 20.89 20.43
C LEU A 753 27.95 21.66 21.71
N THR A 754 26.68 22.04 21.89
CA THR A 754 26.23 22.81 23.07
C THR A 754 24.80 22.48 23.49
N ASP A 755 24.55 22.45 24.80
CA ASP A 755 23.20 22.37 25.37
C ASP A 755 22.54 23.76 25.51
N ASP A 756 23.31 24.82 25.27
CA ASP A 756 22.98 26.21 25.57
C ASP A 756 22.81 27.03 24.28
N LYS A 757 21.87 27.97 24.34
CA LYS A 757 21.48 28.88 23.26
C LYS A 757 21.04 30.19 23.92
N PRO A 758 21.47 31.37 23.45
CA PRO A 758 21.05 32.64 24.04
C PRO A 758 19.53 32.82 24.04
N ASP A 759 19.01 33.46 25.08
CA ASP A 759 17.58 33.74 25.19
C ASP A 759 17.08 34.62 24.03
N GLY A 760 15.84 34.38 23.60
CA GLY A 760 15.25 35.04 22.43
C GLY A 760 15.78 34.57 21.06
N VAL A 761 16.90 33.84 21.00
CA VAL A 761 17.39 33.25 19.73
C VAL A 761 16.59 31.99 19.42
N ALA A 762 15.96 31.96 18.24
CA ALA A 762 15.27 30.79 17.72
C ALA A 762 16.26 29.80 17.07
N PRO A 763 16.11 28.47 17.26
CA PRO A 763 16.89 27.48 16.52
C PRO A 763 16.61 27.51 15.01
N GLN A 764 17.64 27.36 14.19
CA GLN A 764 17.52 27.24 12.74
C GLN A 764 17.33 25.76 12.35
N THR A 765 16.35 25.48 11.50
CA THR A 765 16.04 24.13 10.98
C THR A 765 16.23 24.03 9.47
N PHE A 766 16.34 22.81 8.95
CA PHE A 766 16.50 22.54 7.52
C PHE A 766 15.64 21.38 7.01
N SER A 767 15.03 20.57 7.89
CA SER A 767 14.23 19.39 7.52
C SER A 767 12.77 19.69 7.15
N GLY A 768 12.29 20.92 7.36
CA GLY A 768 10.92 21.34 7.08
C GLY A 768 10.67 21.72 5.61
N ALA A 769 9.46 21.47 5.11
CA ALA A 769 9.12 21.73 3.70
C ALA A 769 9.27 23.21 3.27
N TRP A 770 9.09 24.15 4.19
CA TRP A 770 9.25 25.59 3.96
C TRP A 770 10.68 26.10 4.17
N ASP A 771 11.54 25.31 4.80
CA ASP A 771 12.91 25.70 5.16
C ASP A 771 13.74 25.93 3.89
N PRO A 772 14.77 26.80 3.94
CA PRO A 772 15.76 26.86 2.88
C PRO A 772 16.51 25.52 2.77
N TRP A 773 16.99 25.18 1.57
CA TRP A 773 18.02 24.16 1.43
C TRP A 773 19.32 24.71 2.03
N TYR A 774 20.05 23.93 2.83
CA TYR A 774 21.14 24.42 3.68
C TYR A 774 22.19 25.25 2.93
N TYR A 775 22.68 24.78 1.78
CA TYR A 775 23.66 25.55 0.99
C TYR A 775 23.11 26.90 0.51
N MET A 776 21.80 27.01 0.20
CA MET A 776 21.16 28.28 -0.18
C MET A 776 21.05 29.23 1.01
N HIS A 777 20.84 28.69 2.22
CA HIS A 777 20.86 29.46 3.46
C HIS A 777 22.26 30.04 3.68
N VAL A 778 23.29 29.19 3.74
CA VAL A 778 24.69 29.60 3.90
C VAL A 778 25.09 30.63 2.84
N GLN A 779 24.74 30.41 1.56
CA GLN A 779 25.00 31.37 0.48
C GLN A 779 24.34 32.74 0.75
N SER A 780 23.07 32.75 1.18
CA SER A 780 22.35 33.99 1.46
C SER A 780 22.87 34.73 2.69
N ARG A 781 23.27 34.01 3.75
CA ARG A 781 23.79 34.57 5.00
C ARG A 781 25.22 35.11 4.84
N THR A 782 25.96 34.63 3.83
CA THR A 782 27.31 35.11 3.48
C THR A 782 27.35 36.01 2.23
N ALA A 783 26.20 36.41 1.67
CA ALA A 783 26.15 37.12 0.38
C ALA A 783 26.77 38.52 0.41
N GLY A 784 26.52 39.31 1.46
CA GLY A 784 27.11 40.63 1.71
C GLY A 784 26.60 41.78 0.83
N GLY A 785 25.87 42.74 1.43
CA GLY A 785 25.48 43.98 0.74
C GLY A 785 24.27 44.70 1.34
N GLY A 786 24.51 45.62 2.28
CA GLY A 786 23.50 46.50 2.88
C GLY A 786 24.11 47.34 4.00
N GLY A 787 24.13 48.67 3.84
CA GLY A 787 24.98 49.56 4.63
C GLY A 787 24.69 49.58 6.15
N GLY A 788 25.68 49.18 6.93
CA GLY A 788 25.76 49.28 8.39
C GLY A 788 27.22 49.03 8.83
N SER A 789 27.67 49.63 9.93
CA SER A 789 29.10 49.69 10.32
C SER A 789 29.68 48.40 10.89
N ASP A 790 28.88 47.37 11.10
CA ASP A 790 29.20 46.29 12.05
C ASP A 790 29.83 45.07 11.38
N THR A 791 31.09 45.24 10.97
CA THR A 791 32.29 44.34 10.94
C THR A 791 32.20 42.81 10.79
N ASN A 792 31.06 42.14 10.93
CA ASN A 792 30.98 40.68 11.01
C ASN A 792 30.90 40.00 9.62
N ASP A 793 32.08 39.64 9.09
CA ASP A 793 32.25 38.61 8.04
C ASP A 793 31.86 37.19 8.52
N THR A 794 31.31 37.06 9.73
CA THR A 794 30.84 35.78 10.31
C THR A 794 29.40 35.87 10.82
N VAL A 795 28.64 34.79 10.65
CA VAL A 795 27.25 34.65 11.13
C VAL A 795 27.16 33.39 11.99
N THR A 796 26.68 33.51 13.23
CA THR A 796 26.50 32.36 14.13
C THR A 796 25.02 32.05 14.37
N GLU A 797 24.66 30.77 14.28
CA GLU A 797 23.31 30.24 14.46
C GLU A 797 23.34 28.99 15.35
N TYR A 798 22.18 28.60 15.89
CA TYR A 798 22.05 27.41 16.74
C TYR A 798 21.13 26.41 16.04
N ILE A 799 21.69 25.31 15.56
CA ILE A 799 20.97 24.29 14.79
C ILE A 799 20.74 23.08 15.70
N PRO A 800 19.52 22.53 15.85
CA PRO A 800 19.29 21.30 16.62
C PRO A 800 20.16 20.16 16.10
N LEU A 801 20.77 19.35 16.98
CA LEU A 801 21.83 18.42 16.58
C LEU A 801 21.46 17.52 15.38
N ALA A 802 20.29 16.89 15.40
CA ALA A 802 19.85 16.05 14.29
C ALA A 802 19.49 16.82 13.00
N GLU A 803 19.11 18.09 13.09
CA GLU A 803 18.94 18.96 11.92
C GLU A 803 20.30 19.32 11.29
N TYR A 804 21.36 19.48 12.10
CA TYR A 804 22.73 19.69 11.62
C TYR A 804 23.29 18.43 10.93
N LEU A 805 23.14 17.26 11.58
CA LEU A 805 23.64 15.98 11.05
C LEU A 805 23.01 15.59 9.70
N PHE A 806 21.80 16.07 9.39
CA PHE A 806 21.12 15.78 8.11
C PHE A 806 20.84 17.04 7.26
N ARG A 807 21.58 18.13 7.50
CA ARG A 807 21.34 19.46 6.90
C ARG A 807 21.31 19.47 5.36
N TYR A 808 22.03 18.56 4.70
CA TYR A 808 22.08 18.46 3.25
C TYR A 808 21.09 17.44 2.62
N ASP A 809 20.22 16.79 3.39
CA ASP A 809 19.23 15.84 2.85
C ASP A 809 18.24 16.50 1.88
N ARG A 810 17.76 17.70 2.21
CA ARG A 810 16.87 18.46 1.32
C ARG A 810 17.68 19.13 0.22
N GLY A 811 17.47 18.64 -1.01
CA GLY A 811 18.23 19.01 -2.20
C GLY A 811 19.39 18.08 -2.53
N GLY A 812 19.83 17.21 -1.61
CA GLY A 812 21.03 16.39 -1.78
C GLY A 812 22.26 17.26 -2.02
N PHE A 813 22.64 18.04 -1.03
CA PHE A 813 23.40 19.29 -1.22
C PHE A 813 22.66 20.20 -2.22
N TRP A 814 23.18 20.35 -3.44
CA TRP A 814 22.60 21.18 -4.51
C TRP A 814 22.08 20.38 -5.73
N VAL A 815 22.33 19.07 -5.82
CA VAL A 815 22.08 18.31 -7.06
C VAL A 815 20.61 18.21 -7.42
N GLY A 816 19.70 18.30 -6.44
CA GLY A 816 18.25 18.35 -6.64
C GLY A 816 17.78 19.50 -7.53
N ARG A 817 18.57 20.58 -7.69
CA ARG A 817 18.30 21.66 -8.65
C ARG A 817 18.30 21.17 -10.10
N ALA A 818 19.04 20.11 -10.42
CA ALA A 818 19.04 19.48 -11.74
C ALA A 818 17.69 18.84 -12.09
N ALA A 819 16.93 18.35 -11.11
CA ALA A 819 15.58 17.83 -11.35
C ALA A 819 14.62 18.91 -11.87
N PHE A 820 14.70 20.13 -11.32
CA PHE A 820 13.94 21.27 -11.83
C PHE A 820 14.38 21.64 -13.26
N ARG A 821 15.69 21.70 -13.54
CA ARG A 821 16.24 21.92 -14.89
C ARG A 821 15.81 20.83 -15.90
N TYR A 822 15.63 19.58 -15.45
CA TYR A 822 15.08 18.49 -16.26
C TYR A 822 13.60 18.68 -16.63
N PHE A 823 12.81 19.32 -15.75
CA PHE A 823 11.37 19.59 -15.97
C PHE A 823 11.03 21.02 -16.40
N GLN A 824 12.02 21.88 -16.69
CA GLN A 824 11.74 23.17 -17.36
C GLN A 824 11.15 22.94 -18.78
N PRO A 825 10.18 23.77 -19.20
CA PRO A 825 9.64 24.95 -18.51
C PRO A 825 8.57 24.64 -17.45
N TRP A 826 8.00 23.43 -17.43
CA TRP A 826 6.81 23.07 -16.64
C TRP A 826 6.96 23.17 -15.12
N VAL A 827 8.17 22.97 -14.58
CA VAL A 827 8.44 23.02 -13.13
C VAL A 827 9.55 24.05 -12.83
N PRO A 828 9.21 25.33 -12.54
CA PRO A 828 10.19 26.35 -12.20
C PRO A 828 10.77 26.11 -10.79
N PHE A 829 11.98 26.61 -10.53
CA PHE A 829 12.68 26.45 -9.24
C PHE A 829 12.33 27.61 -8.27
N THR A 830 11.22 27.50 -7.55
CA THR A 830 10.73 28.53 -6.60
C THR A 830 10.53 27.95 -5.20
N ARG A 831 10.26 28.79 -4.19
CA ARG A 831 9.88 28.31 -2.84
C ARG A 831 8.62 27.43 -2.89
N LEU A 832 7.60 27.84 -3.66
CA LEU A 832 6.32 27.13 -3.76
C LEU A 832 6.47 25.74 -4.40
N THR A 833 7.24 25.61 -5.47
CA THR A 833 7.44 24.31 -6.13
C THR A 833 8.35 23.38 -5.34
N ARG A 834 9.32 23.93 -4.58
CA ARG A 834 10.08 23.13 -3.60
C ARG A 834 9.19 22.61 -2.48
N TRP A 835 8.31 23.43 -1.93
CA TRP A 835 7.34 23.00 -0.91
C TRP A 835 6.35 21.95 -1.45
N PHE A 836 5.78 22.16 -2.64
CA PHE A 836 4.80 21.22 -3.22
C PHE A 836 5.43 19.85 -3.56
N LEU A 837 6.69 19.84 -3.98
CA LEU A 837 7.42 18.62 -4.35
C LEU A 837 8.27 18.05 -3.21
N ASP A 838 8.12 18.52 -1.97
CA ASP A 838 9.09 18.28 -0.88
C ASP A 838 9.43 16.79 -0.68
N ASP A 839 8.42 15.91 -0.66
CA ASP A 839 8.55 14.44 -0.62
C ASP A 839 9.59 13.87 -1.62
N PHE A 840 9.77 14.52 -2.77
CA PHE A 840 10.66 14.11 -3.86
C PHE A 840 12.08 14.68 -3.76
N LEU A 841 12.31 15.63 -2.86
CA LEU A 841 13.53 16.45 -2.77
C LEU A 841 14.52 15.97 -1.69
N HIS A 842 14.19 14.88 -0.99
CA HIS A 842 15.07 14.19 -0.06
C HIS A 842 16.00 13.20 -0.77
N THR A 843 17.18 12.95 -0.21
CA THR A 843 18.24 12.11 -0.82
C THR A 843 17.73 10.76 -1.30
N ARG A 844 17.04 10.00 -0.43
CA ARG A 844 16.48 8.67 -0.74
C ARG A 844 15.62 8.71 -2.02
N MET A 845 14.78 9.74 -2.16
CA MET A 845 13.85 9.91 -3.28
C MET A 845 14.54 10.45 -4.54
N LEU A 846 15.42 11.46 -4.40
CA LEU A 846 16.22 12.01 -5.50
C LEU A 846 17.09 10.92 -6.16
N TYR A 847 17.87 10.17 -5.37
CA TYR A 847 18.73 9.10 -5.88
C TYR A 847 17.91 7.96 -6.48
N ARG A 848 16.80 7.54 -5.86
CA ARG A 848 15.93 6.50 -6.41
C ARG A 848 15.26 6.91 -7.71
N ALA A 849 14.87 8.18 -7.87
CA ALA A 849 14.37 8.71 -9.12
C ALA A 849 15.46 8.78 -10.21
N LEU A 850 16.68 9.20 -9.85
CA LEU A 850 17.85 9.25 -10.74
C LEU A 850 18.26 7.87 -11.26
N HIS A 851 18.29 6.86 -10.40
CA HIS A 851 18.60 5.48 -10.79
C HIS A 851 17.53 4.87 -11.69
N ALA A 852 16.25 5.19 -11.46
CA ALA A 852 15.15 4.69 -12.25
C ALA A 852 15.02 5.38 -13.62
N SER A 853 15.27 6.69 -13.70
CA SER A 853 15.18 7.45 -14.96
C SER A 853 16.23 7.04 -15.99
N GLY A 854 17.37 6.53 -15.53
CA GLY A 854 18.54 6.23 -16.37
C GLY A 854 19.37 7.47 -16.73
N GLU A 855 19.05 8.63 -16.16
CA GLU A 855 19.68 9.93 -16.43
C GLU A 855 21.08 10.02 -15.78
N GLY A 856 22.05 9.34 -16.38
CA GLY A 856 23.44 9.25 -15.89
C GLY A 856 24.34 10.44 -16.22
N ARG A 857 23.79 11.62 -16.57
CA ARG A 857 24.56 12.76 -17.12
C ARG A 857 25.22 13.67 -16.07
N MET A 858 25.02 13.42 -14.77
CA MET A 858 25.67 14.22 -13.72
C MET A 858 27.07 13.69 -13.40
N ILE A 859 28.04 14.58 -13.29
CA ILE A 859 29.28 14.30 -12.56
C ILE A 859 28.91 14.36 -11.08
N VAL A 860 29.17 13.28 -10.34
CA VAL A 860 28.97 13.19 -8.89
C VAL A 860 30.16 12.40 -8.34
N GLN A 861 31.16 13.11 -7.84
CA GLN A 861 32.39 12.53 -7.32
C GLN A 861 32.87 13.28 -6.07
N ASP A 862 33.56 12.55 -5.19
CA ASP A 862 34.29 13.08 -4.04
C ASP A 862 35.76 12.66 -4.15
N LEU A 863 36.61 13.66 -4.06
CA LEU A 863 37.99 13.67 -4.56
C LEU A 863 38.82 14.41 -3.52
N ALA A 864 39.62 13.67 -2.76
CA ALA A 864 40.39 14.20 -1.65
C ALA A 864 41.83 14.47 -2.07
N LEU A 865 42.35 15.63 -1.73
CA LEU A 865 43.70 16.09 -2.09
C LEU A 865 44.48 16.55 -0.86
N PRO A 866 45.83 16.51 -0.91
CA PRO A 866 46.67 17.30 -0.02
C PRO A 866 46.27 18.79 -0.12
N PHE A 867 46.13 19.48 1.02
CA PHE A 867 45.79 20.91 1.11
C PHE A 867 46.72 21.76 0.24
N ALA A 868 48.02 21.43 0.20
CA ALA A 868 49.01 22.11 -0.63
C ALA A 868 48.75 22.05 -2.16
N THR A 869 47.80 21.22 -2.61
CA THR A 869 47.43 21.07 -4.03
C THR A 869 45.96 21.38 -4.31
N ALA A 870 45.13 21.53 -3.28
CA ALA A 870 43.68 21.64 -3.41
C ALA A 870 43.23 22.86 -4.23
N GLU A 871 43.93 24.00 -4.15
CA GLU A 871 43.60 25.19 -4.96
C GLU A 871 43.78 24.94 -6.45
N ARG A 872 44.89 24.32 -6.87
CA ARG A 872 45.14 23.94 -8.27
C ARG A 872 43.99 23.09 -8.84
N PHE A 873 43.45 22.18 -8.03
CA PHE A 873 42.34 21.31 -8.41
C PHE A 873 41.00 22.05 -8.51
N VAL A 874 40.71 23.00 -7.62
CA VAL A 874 39.56 23.90 -7.77
C VAL A 874 39.72 24.74 -9.05
N ASP A 875 40.92 25.24 -9.34
CA ASP A 875 41.21 26.01 -10.56
C ASP A 875 40.97 25.19 -11.83
N TYR A 876 41.46 23.94 -11.85
CA TYR A 876 41.20 22.96 -12.92
C TYR A 876 39.70 22.68 -13.09
N THR A 877 38.99 22.32 -12.02
CA THR A 877 37.56 21.98 -12.10
C THR A 877 36.70 23.19 -12.49
N ALA A 878 37.04 24.39 -12.03
CA ALA A 878 36.40 25.63 -12.44
C ALA A 878 36.61 25.96 -13.93
N ARG A 879 37.76 25.60 -14.52
CA ARG A 879 38.09 25.81 -15.93
C ARG A 879 37.50 24.73 -16.85
N GLU A 880 37.73 23.46 -16.52
CA GLU A 880 37.38 22.32 -17.39
C GLU A 880 35.94 21.83 -17.24
N LEU A 881 35.33 22.00 -16.05
CA LEU A 881 33.97 21.53 -15.76
C LEU A 881 32.97 22.68 -15.55
N GLY A 882 33.41 23.80 -14.96
CA GLY A 882 32.55 24.95 -14.66
C GLY A 882 31.47 24.65 -13.60
N ILE A 883 31.69 23.63 -12.76
CA ILE A 883 30.73 23.16 -11.75
C ILE A 883 30.87 24.00 -10.47
N TRP A 884 29.74 24.58 -10.04
CA TRP A 884 29.59 25.24 -8.74
C TRP A 884 28.18 24.97 -8.19
N PRO A 885 27.99 24.90 -6.85
CA PRO A 885 29.02 24.98 -5.80
C PRO A 885 29.95 23.76 -5.75
N LEU A 886 31.02 23.87 -4.96
CA LEU A 886 31.89 22.76 -4.54
C LEU A 886 31.84 22.63 -3.01
N TRP A 887 31.87 21.39 -2.50
CA TRP A 887 31.95 21.12 -1.06
C TRP A 887 33.40 20.96 -0.63
N LEU A 888 33.76 21.48 0.55
CA LEU A 888 35.07 21.33 1.18
C LEU A 888 34.88 20.54 2.49
N CYS A 889 35.45 19.34 2.60
CA CYS A 889 35.35 18.53 3.83
C CYS A 889 36.72 17.98 4.25
N PRO A 890 37.27 18.41 5.40
CA PRO A 890 38.54 17.91 5.92
C PRO A 890 38.40 16.49 6.49
N LEU A 891 39.24 15.58 6.00
CA LEU A 891 39.31 14.18 6.39
C LEU A 891 40.60 13.90 7.12
N ARG A 892 40.54 13.25 8.28
CA ARG A 892 41.72 12.70 8.96
C ARG A 892 41.82 11.20 8.76
N ARG A 893 43.04 10.66 8.72
CA ARG A 893 43.31 9.23 8.89
C ARG A 893 44.42 9.02 9.92
N ARG A 894 44.43 7.85 10.58
CA ARG A 894 45.43 7.49 11.61
C ARG A 894 46.40 6.37 11.23
N ASP A 895 46.07 5.57 10.23
CA ASP A 895 46.90 4.46 9.73
C ASP A 895 47.30 4.74 8.27
N THR A 896 48.61 4.90 8.01
CA THR A 896 49.19 5.20 6.70
C THR A 896 49.41 3.97 5.82
N GLY A 897 49.12 2.77 6.32
CA GLY A 897 49.22 1.51 5.57
C GLY A 897 48.26 1.43 4.36
N PRO A 898 48.48 0.47 3.44
CA PRO A 898 47.66 0.29 2.24
C PRO A 898 46.15 0.22 2.54
N THR A 899 45.37 0.95 1.74
CA THR A 899 43.96 1.25 2.05
C THR A 899 43.19 1.67 0.81
N PHE A 900 41.86 1.50 0.84
CA PHE A 900 40.91 2.02 -0.16
C PHE A 900 40.27 3.37 0.21
N HIS A 901 40.58 3.90 1.40
CA HIS A 901 40.27 5.29 1.76
C HIS A 901 41.33 6.24 1.20
N PRO A 902 41.00 7.52 0.95
CA PRO A 902 42.00 8.54 0.74
C PRO A 902 43.00 8.63 1.91
N VAL A 903 44.28 8.76 1.56
CA VAL A 903 45.38 9.03 2.48
C VAL A 903 46.53 9.64 1.67
N THR A 904 47.28 10.56 2.27
CA THR A 904 48.50 11.10 1.64
C THR A 904 49.60 10.03 1.62
N ARG A 905 50.32 9.91 0.50
CA ARG A 905 51.26 8.79 0.24
C ARG A 905 52.60 9.19 -0.36
N ARG A 906 52.81 10.48 -0.61
CA ARG A 906 54.09 11.07 -1.02
C ARG A 906 54.56 11.95 0.13
N ASP A 907 55.86 12.12 0.29
CA ASP A 907 56.39 13.07 1.27
C ASP A 907 55.85 14.49 0.97
N THR A 908 55.24 15.12 1.97
CA THR A 908 54.63 16.46 1.83
C THR A 908 55.44 17.52 2.56
N ALA A 909 55.58 18.68 1.93
CA ALA A 909 56.18 19.86 2.56
C ALA A 909 55.23 20.57 3.56
N ASP A 910 53.96 20.15 3.60
CA ASP A 910 52.94 20.67 4.52
C ASP A 910 52.65 19.64 5.63
N PRO A 911 52.95 19.93 6.91
CA PRO A 911 52.69 19.00 8.03
C PRO A 911 51.21 18.69 8.26
N CYS A 912 50.28 19.47 7.69
CA CYS A 912 48.86 19.14 7.73
C CYS A 912 48.56 17.87 6.92
N ASP A 913 49.21 17.75 5.76
CA ASP A 913 48.93 16.70 4.77
C ASP A 913 49.49 15.33 5.20
N GLU A 914 50.35 15.27 6.22
CA GLU A 914 50.80 14.01 6.87
C GLU A 914 49.63 13.19 7.45
N THR A 915 48.55 13.84 7.89
CA THR A 915 47.41 13.17 8.55
C THR A 915 46.03 13.61 8.09
N GLN A 916 45.95 14.70 7.31
CA GLN A 916 44.70 15.25 6.77
C GLN A 916 44.70 15.19 5.23
N MET A 917 43.50 15.19 4.64
CA MET A 917 43.26 15.54 3.24
C MET A 917 42.00 16.39 3.14
N LEU A 918 41.93 17.28 2.15
CA LEU A 918 40.73 18.06 1.86
C LEU A 918 39.91 17.38 0.76
N ASN A 919 38.72 16.88 1.09
CA ASN A 919 37.74 16.45 0.09
C ASN A 919 37.15 17.64 -0.65
N ILE A 920 37.13 17.56 -1.98
CA ILE A 920 36.43 18.48 -2.86
C ILE A 920 35.27 17.72 -3.54
N GLY A 921 34.05 18.01 -3.09
CA GLY A 921 32.82 17.43 -3.63
C GLY A 921 32.43 18.10 -4.95
N VAL A 922 32.62 17.39 -6.07
CA VAL A 922 32.35 17.89 -7.43
C VAL A 922 31.05 17.27 -7.95
N TRP A 923 29.94 18.01 -7.80
CA TRP A 923 28.60 17.53 -8.14
C TRP A 923 27.84 18.50 -9.05
N GLY A 924 27.57 18.12 -10.30
CA GLY A 924 26.93 18.99 -11.30
C GLY A 924 26.56 18.32 -12.62
N GLU A 925 26.01 19.09 -13.57
CA GLU A 925 25.71 18.61 -14.93
C GLU A 925 27.00 18.37 -15.74
N GLY A 926 27.16 17.16 -16.28
CA GLY A 926 28.29 16.78 -17.13
C GLY A 926 27.97 16.80 -18.63
N PRO A 927 28.94 16.42 -19.48
CA PRO A 927 28.79 16.38 -20.93
C PRO A 927 27.59 15.57 -21.43
N ARG A 928 26.93 16.07 -22.49
CA ARG A 928 25.78 15.39 -23.11
C ARG A 928 26.16 14.14 -23.91
N ARG A 929 27.41 14.08 -24.43
CA ARG A 929 27.94 12.96 -25.21
C ARG A 929 28.71 12.00 -24.30
N GLN A 930 28.49 10.70 -24.46
CA GLN A 930 29.10 9.66 -23.62
C GLN A 930 30.62 9.64 -23.71
N ALA A 931 31.18 9.69 -24.94
CA ALA A 931 32.63 9.73 -25.15
C ALA A 931 33.29 10.97 -24.52
N GLU A 932 32.64 12.13 -24.63
CA GLU A 932 33.08 13.39 -23.99
C GLU A 932 33.01 13.31 -22.46
N SER A 933 31.98 12.66 -21.92
CA SER A 933 31.86 12.38 -20.48
C SER A 933 32.97 11.46 -19.99
N VAL A 934 33.23 10.33 -20.69
CA VAL A 934 34.35 9.42 -20.38
C VAL A 934 35.68 10.17 -20.42
N ALA A 935 35.95 10.96 -21.46
CA ALA A 935 37.18 11.73 -21.60
C ALA A 935 37.36 12.75 -20.45
N LYS A 936 36.33 13.53 -20.09
CA LYS A 936 36.43 14.46 -18.95
C LYS A 936 36.58 13.75 -17.60
N ASN A 937 35.99 12.58 -17.42
CA ASN A 937 36.17 11.80 -16.19
C ASN A 937 37.59 11.19 -16.10
N ARG A 938 38.16 10.68 -17.22
CA ARG A 938 39.57 10.25 -17.31
C ARG A 938 40.54 11.40 -16.99
N ALA A 939 40.32 12.57 -17.59
CA ALA A 939 41.17 13.75 -17.36
C ALA A 939 41.12 14.23 -15.90
N LEU A 940 39.92 14.27 -15.30
CA LEU A 940 39.73 14.60 -13.88
C LEU A 940 40.43 13.61 -12.94
N GLU A 941 40.39 12.32 -13.26
CA GLU A 941 41.10 11.28 -12.51
C GLU A 941 42.63 11.34 -12.71
N ALA A 942 43.11 11.77 -13.88
CA ALA A 942 44.53 11.98 -14.16
C ALA A 942 45.11 13.20 -13.41
N GLU A 943 44.44 14.35 -13.46
CA GLU A 943 44.80 15.57 -12.70
C GLU A 943 44.85 15.25 -11.19
N LEU A 944 43.85 14.52 -10.69
CA LEU A 944 43.82 14.08 -9.28
C LEU A 944 45.06 13.25 -8.91
N ARG A 945 45.48 12.30 -9.76
CA ARG A 945 46.68 11.49 -9.52
C ARG A 945 47.97 12.32 -9.63
N GLU A 946 48.05 13.28 -10.55
CA GLU A 946 49.21 14.19 -10.63
C GLU A 946 49.37 14.94 -9.31
N LEU A 947 48.30 15.57 -8.83
CA LEU A 947 48.24 16.32 -7.57
C LEU A 947 48.35 15.44 -6.30
N GLY A 948 48.47 14.12 -6.44
CA GLY A 948 48.62 13.19 -5.30
C GLY A 948 47.34 12.94 -4.50
N GLY A 949 46.18 13.29 -5.07
CA GLY A 949 44.87 13.02 -4.47
C GLY A 949 44.36 11.61 -4.71
N MET A 950 43.29 11.25 -4.00
CA MET A 950 42.63 9.95 -4.04
C MET A 950 41.10 10.10 -4.08
N LYS A 951 40.44 9.11 -4.70
CA LYS A 951 39.00 9.14 -4.99
C LYS A 951 38.18 8.28 -4.04
N TRP A 952 36.97 8.72 -3.71
CA TRP A 952 36.04 7.96 -2.87
C TRP A 952 35.33 6.86 -3.68
N LEU A 953 35.41 5.62 -3.22
CA LEU A 953 35.00 4.43 -3.99
C LEU A 953 33.48 4.10 -3.93
N TYR A 954 32.65 5.08 -3.57
CA TYR A 954 31.19 5.00 -3.78
C TYR A 954 30.78 5.34 -5.23
N ALA A 955 31.60 6.12 -5.92
CA ALA A 955 31.38 6.63 -7.28
C ALA A 955 31.82 5.61 -8.37
N ARG A 956 31.68 5.99 -9.64
CA ARG A 956 32.23 5.22 -10.77
C ARG A 956 33.67 5.62 -11.04
N THR A 957 34.51 4.65 -11.34
CA THR A 957 35.94 4.81 -11.63
C THR A 957 36.24 4.59 -13.11
N TYR A 958 37.11 5.42 -13.69
CA TYR A 958 37.55 5.34 -15.09
C TYR A 958 39.06 5.04 -15.22
N TYR A 959 39.82 4.93 -14.11
CA TYR A 959 41.19 4.43 -14.08
C TYR A 959 41.35 3.11 -14.84
N ASP A 960 42.45 2.96 -15.58
CA ASP A 960 42.86 1.67 -16.11
C ASP A 960 43.36 0.79 -14.95
N GLU A 961 43.31 -0.55 -15.10
CA GLU A 961 43.49 -1.45 -13.94
C GLU A 961 44.84 -1.26 -13.23
N ALA A 962 45.92 -1.02 -13.99
CA ALA A 962 47.24 -0.74 -13.44
C ALA A 962 47.28 0.60 -12.65
N GLU A 963 46.65 1.65 -13.18
CA GLU A 963 46.58 2.97 -12.54
C GLU A 963 45.76 2.92 -11.24
N PHE A 964 44.70 2.12 -11.22
CA PHE A 964 43.90 1.89 -10.02
C PHE A 964 44.74 1.21 -8.92
N TRP A 965 45.42 0.11 -9.25
CA TRP A 965 46.21 -0.61 -8.24
C TRP A 965 47.41 0.20 -7.75
N ASP A 966 48.05 1.02 -8.60
CA ASP A 966 49.07 2.00 -8.19
C ASP A 966 48.53 2.96 -7.11
N VAL A 967 47.46 3.71 -7.44
CA VAL A 967 46.82 4.68 -6.53
C VAL A 967 46.41 4.07 -5.19
N TYR A 968 45.93 2.82 -5.17
CA TYR A 968 45.50 2.15 -3.93
C TYR A 968 46.59 1.31 -3.22
N GLY A 969 47.83 1.26 -3.74
CA GLY A 969 49.02 0.82 -2.99
C GLY A 969 49.64 -0.49 -3.45
N GLY A 970 49.61 -0.72 -4.76
CA GLY A 970 49.83 -2.03 -5.34
C GLY A 970 48.65 -2.97 -5.09
N ARG A 971 48.72 -4.13 -5.76
CA ARG A 971 47.70 -5.18 -5.70
C ARG A 971 48.00 -6.29 -4.68
N ALA A 972 49.29 -6.49 -4.37
CA ALA A 972 49.79 -7.66 -3.61
C ALA A 972 49.13 -7.81 -2.24
N TRP A 973 49.19 -6.78 -1.38
CA TRP A 973 48.60 -6.78 -0.03
C TRP A 973 47.10 -7.17 -0.02
N TYR A 974 46.37 -6.77 -1.07
CA TYR A 974 44.95 -7.01 -1.20
C TYR A 974 44.63 -8.42 -1.70
N ASP A 975 45.40 -8.94 -2.67
CA ASP A 975 45.26 -10.33 -3.12
C ASP A 975 45.78 -11.34 -2.07
N GLU A 976 46.78 -10.98 -1.26
CA GLU A 976 47.21 -11.73 -0.07
C GLU A 976 46.09 -11.85 0.97
N LEU A 977 45.42 -10.74 1.32
CA LEU A 977 44.24 -10.75 2.19
C LEU A 977 43.11 -11.59 1.59
N ARG A 978 42.88 -11.50 0.27
CA ARG A 978 41.86 -12.32 -0.42
C ARG A 978 42.19 -13.80 -0.39
N ALA A 979 43.46 -14.19 -0.49
CA ALA A 979 43.90 -15.57 -0.33
C ALA A 979 43.69 -16.04 1.12
N LYS A 980 44.19 -15.29 2.11
CA LYS A 980 44.08 -15.62 3.54
C LYS A 980 42.62 -15.78 4.00
N TYR A 981 41.75 -14.89 3.57
CA TYR A 981 40.31 -14.88 3.92
C TYR A 981 39.40 -15.50 2.86
N ARG A 982 39.97 -16.32 1.95
CA ARG A 982 39.27 -17.15 0.95
C ARG A 982 38.37 -16.37 -0.02
N ALA A 983 38.50 -15.05 -0.07
CA ALA A 983 37.67 -14.14 -0.85
C ALA A 983 38.06 -14.03 -2.34
N THR A 984 38.92 -14.91 -2.84
CA THR A 984 39.35 -14.96 -4.24
C THR A 984 38.19 -15.18 -5.22
N THR A 985 37.14 -15.90 -4.80
CA THR A 985 35.88 -16.09 -5.56
C THR A 985 35.01 -14.84 -5.66
N LEU A 986 35.24 -13.82 -4.81
CA LEU A 986 34.50 -12.56 -4.84
C LEU A 986 35.14 -11.58 -5.84
N PRO A 987 34.36 -10.70 -6.51
CA PRO A 987 34.91 -9.66 -7.37
C PRO A 987 35.87 -8.74 -6.60
N THR A 988 36.92 -8.25 -7.27
CA THR A 988 37.85 -7.28 -6.67
C THR A 988 37.17 -5.93 -6.39
N VAL A 989 37.84 -5.04 -5.65
CA VAL A 989 37.39 -3.64 -5.53
C VAL A 989 37.26 -3.00 -6.92
N TYR A 990 38.27 -3.16 -7.78
CA TYR A 990 38.24 -2.63 -9.15
C TYR A 990 37.01 -3.11 -9.94
N ASP A 991 36.68 -4.40 -9.89
CA ASP A 991 35.48 -4.96 -10.57
C ASP A 991 34.14 -4.42 -10.07
N LYS A 992 34.11 -3.86 -8.85
CA LYS A 992 32.94 -3.22 -8.24
C LYS A 992 32.87 -1.71 -8.46
N VAL A 993 33.95 -1.04 -8.87
CA VAL A 993 33.98 0.43 -9.08
C VAL A 993 34.18 0.84 -10.55
N LYS A 994 34.85 0.01 -11.36
CA LYS A 994 35.11 0.30 -12.77
C LYS A 994 33.83 0.43 -13.58
N VAL A 995 33.82 1.37 -14.53
CA VAL A 995 32.76 1.45 -15.54
C VAL A 995 32.73 0.16 -16.34
N LYS A 996 31.52 -0.31 -16.65
CA LYS A 996 31.29 -1.43 -17.55
C LYS A 996 30.75 -0.89 -18.86
N GLU A 997 31.18 -1.47 -19.97
CA GLU A 997 30.66 -1.20 -21.31
C GLU A 997 29.13 -1.30 -21.32
N GLU A 998 28.45 -0.37 -21.99
CA GLU A 998 27.00 -0.43 -22.10
C GLU A 998 26.59 -1.44 -23.18
N LYS A 999 25.85 -2.46 -22.76
CA LYS A 999 25.13 -3.32 -23.70
C LYS A 999 24.15 -2.50 -24.52
N ASP A 1000 23.93 -2.94 -25.75
CA ASP A 1000 23.05 -2.30 -26.72
C ASP A 1000 21.67 -1.99 -26.11
N LEU A 1001 21.32 -0.70 -26.08
CA LEU A 1001 20.14 -0.22 -25.36
C LEU A 1001 18.88 -0.64 -26.10
N GLY A 1002 18.04 -1.46 -25.47
CA GLY A 1002 16.76 -1.87 -26.01
C GLY A 1002 15.78 -0.69 -26.20
N LEU A 1003 14.76 -0.90 -27.03
CA LEU A 1003 13.79 0.15 -27.43
C LEU A 1003 13.21 0.92 -26.24
N TRP A 1004 12.87 0.23 -25.14
CA TRP A 1004 12.34 0.84 -23.93
C TRP A 1004 13.33 1.74 -23.18
N ASP A 1005 14.63 1.42 -23.19
CA ASP A 1005 15.65 2.23 -22.53
C ASP A 1005 16.05 3.43 -23.39
N ARG A 1006 16.07 3.26 -24.74
CA ARG A 1006 16.12 4.39 -25.69
C ARG A 1006 14.92 5.33 -25.52
N LEU A 1007 13.73 4.81 -25.15
CA LEU A 1007 12.54 5.61 -24.88
C LEU A 1007 12.63 6.38 -23.54
N LYS A 1008 13.12 5.75 -22.47
CA LYS A 1008 13.35 6.42 -21.16
C LYS A 1008 14.32 7.60 -21.26
N LEU A 1009 15.35 7.49 -22.09
CA LEU A 1009 16.35 8.54 -22.30
C LEU A 1009 15.80 9.82 -22.99
N ARG A 1010 14.54 9.82 -23.44
CA ARG A 1010 13.85 11.02 -23.94
C ARG A 1010 13.22 11.81 -22.79
N ARG A 1011 13.46 13.13 -22.75
CA ARG A 1011 12.74 14.05 -21.86
C ARG A 1011 11.27 14.20 -22.31
N PRO A 1012 10.28 14.27 -21.39
CA PRO A 1012 10.39 14.15 -19.93
C PRO A 1012 10.30 12.70 -19.41
N ILE A 1013 10.08 11.70 -20.28
CA ILE A 1013 9.71 10.31 -19.95
C ILE A 1013 10.57 9.68 -18.84
N GLY A 1014 11.90 9.76 -18.95
CA GLY A 1014 12.82 9.19 -17.96
C GLY A 1014 12.58 9.70 -16.54
N GLY A 1015 12.55 11.02 -16.37
CA GLY A 1015 12.24 11.68 -15.09
C GLY A 1015 10.86 11.33 -14.54
N LEU A 1016 9.82 11.23 -15.38
CA LEU A 1016 8.48 10.82 -14.92
C LEU A 1016 8.47 9.36 -14.42
N TYR A 1017 9.15 8.46 -15.13
CA TYR A 1017 9.37 7.08 -14.68
C TYR A 1017 10.23 7.02 -13.41
N GLY A 1018 11.19 7.93 -13.27
CA GLY A 1018 11.98 8.15 -12.06
C GLY A 1018 11.11 8.53 -10.85
N ILE A 1019 10.28 9.56 -10.99
CA ILE A 1019 9.30 10.00 -9.98
C ILE A 1019 8.37 8.83 -9.60
N TYR A 1020 7.81 8.13 -10.57
CA TYR A 1020 6.95 6.95 -10.33
C TYR A 1020 7.67 5.87 -9.50
N LYS A 1021 8.94 5.58 -9.77
CA LYS A 1021 9.74 4.64 -8.98
C LYS A 1021 10.15 5.17 -7.61
N GLY A 1022 10.24 6.49 -7.45
CA GLY A 1022 10.26 7.17 -6.15
C GLY A 1022 8.98 6.86 -5.36
N ILE A 1023 7.79 7.21 -5.89
CA ILE A 1023 6.50 6.96 -5.22
C ILE A 1023 6.34 5.48 -4.87
N GLN A 1024 6.67 4.56 -5.79
CA GLN A 1024 6.54 3.11 -5.59
C GLN A 1024 7.34 2.61 -4.38
N SER A 1025 8.45 3.26 -4.00
CA SER A 1025 9.25 2.86 -2.85
C SER A 1025 8.64 3.21 -1.49
N LYS A 1026 7.82 4.27 -1.45
CA LYS A 1026 7.37 4.95 -0.23
C LYS A 1026 8.50 5.55 0.63
N ASP A 1027 9.71 5.76 0.10
CA ASP A 1027 10.84 6.32 0.86
C ASP A 1027 10.51 7.72 1.44
N TYR A 1028 9.64 8.50 0.79
CA TYR A 1028 9.13 9.77 1.32
C TYR A 1028 8.44 9.62 2.69
N MET A 1029 7.80 8.47 2.97
CA MET A 1029 7.20 8.17 4.28
C MET A 1029 8.26 8.03 5.37
N LEU A 1030 9.50 7.67 5.05
CA LEU A 1030 10.60 7.57 6.03
C LEU A 1030 11.02 8.96 6.54
N HIS A 1031 10.98 9.97 5.67
CA HIS A 1031 11.24 11.37 6.03
C HIS A 1031 10.01 12.02 6.71
N ARG A 1032 8.78 11.73 6.25
CA ARG A 1032 7.55 12.18 6.93
C ARG A 1032 7.47 11.65 8.36
N ASN A 1033 7.83 10.39 8.59
CA ASN A 1033 7.78 9.72 9.88
C ASN A 1033 9.09 9.83 10.69
N ALA A 1034 10.06 10.65 10.24
CA ALA A 1034 11.33 10.84 10.96
C ALA A 1034 11.08 11.41 12.36
N THR A 1035 11.55 10.71 13.40
CA THR A 1035 11.42 11.16 14.79
C THR A 1035 12.53 12.11 15.20
N TRP A 1036 13.67 12.11 14.49
CA TRP A 1036 14.82 12.99 14.72
C TRP A 1036 14.57 14.48 14.42
N LYS A 1037 13.56 14.80 13.62
CA LYS A 1037 13.20 16.18 13.25
C LYS A 1037 12.92 17.06 14.46
N TRP A 1038 13.30 18.33 14.38
CA TRP A 1038 12.94 19.32 15.38
C TRP A 1038 11.42 19.50 15.49
N LYS A 1039 10.92 19.66 16.73
CA LYS A 1039 9.49 19.74 17.06
C LYS A 1039 9.17 20.93 17.98
N GLY A 1040 10.03 21.95 17.96
CA GLY A 1040 10.07 23.01 18.96
C GLY A 1040 10.80 22.59 20.23
N GLU A 1041 11.06 23.55 21.10
CA GLU A 1041 11.55 23.30 22.45
C GLU A 1041 10.43 22.64 23.26
N GLN A 1042 10.56 21.34 23.54
CA GLN A 1042 9.66 20.67 24.47
C GLN A 1042 10.13 20.98 25.89
N GLU A 1043 9.26 21.56 26.70
CA GLU A 1043 9.48 21.64 28.15
C GLU A 1043 9.81 20.23 28.68
N PRO A 1044 10.83 20.09 29.56
CA PRO A 1044 11.17 18.79 30.11
C PRO A 1044 9.98 18.28 30.93
N LYS A 1045 9.45 17.12 30.55
CA LYS A 1045 8.46 16.41 31.38
C LYS A 1045 9.16 15.92 32.64
N ALA A 1046 8.82 16.56 33.76
CA ALA A 1046 9.10 16.10 35.12
C ALA A 1046 8.39 14.76 35.42
#